data_AF-A0A9X3W3D9-F1
#
_entry.id   AF-A0A9X3W3D9-F1
#
_cell.length_a   1.000
_cell.length_b   1.000
_cell.length_c   1.000
_cell.angle_alpha   90.00
_cell.angle_beta   90.00
_cell.angle_gamma   90.00
#
_symmetry.space_group_name_H-M   'P 1'
#
loop_
_entity.id
_entity.type
_entity.pdbx_description
1 polymer ?
#
loop_
_entity_poly.entity_id
_entity_poly.type
_entity_poly.pdbx_seq_one_letter_code
_entity_poly.pdbx_strand_id
1 'polypeptide(L)'
;MDPEKMNLTEEDIKNRYISPAIFETAGWKKKDSLMEYYYTDGQINVVDDVAKRSNGKKVDYLLLYKPNYPIAVIEAKDRKKHPQPSAGLQQGMGYARDLQVPFAYSSNGDAFVEHDMLTGKERTLTLDEFPTKEELWKRYIKEKKLSDKEIKAINEPYYSSRDTYSPRYYQQNAINRVVEKIANGERRALLVMATGTGKTYTAFQIVYRLLKAGIKHRVLYLADRNILVDQARLNDFNPLSDKITKVQDGHMDSAYPIQFALYQQLAGKDEDVGHEPFRQLKPDFFDLVVIDEAHRGSAKADSQWRKILNYFDGPNVTHLGMTATPKNDKEASNIQYFGDPVYTYSLKQGIEDGFLAPYKVIRVNFNVDINGFRPFKGERDKHGREFDKKLYTTRDFDKSLVIDERAEMVAKYVSKYMKDNDRRWDKTIVFCEDIEHAERMRQAFVNENTDLVAQDSRYVMRITGDDNTGKAQLDNFEDVTSKVPTIVTTSKLLTTGVNVKTCKTIVLDSNINSMTEFKQIIGRGTRLDTDHGKSYFTIIDFRGVSRLFADPAFDGEPIEIIDGNKGTKSGRSHRPGVSEPPKQKYEVSHNVKVSNAETQFLDKHGNLITTSLVDYTKKNILGEYATLDNFLKAWNKADKKQVLLDEMEKHGILYKEILKQKGIKDMDPFDLMVHLAYNQKPLTKSERIKNVKKSGVLDKYQGAAREILDTLLEKYKDDGITDLESNKVLSLPEFEKYGGAVKIILSFGGKKNYENTIKEIKEKIYS
;
A
#
# COMPACT_ATOMS: atom_id res chain seq x y z
N MET A 1 -1.30 -45.97 -15.43
CA MET A 1 -1.12 -45.00 -14.32
C MET A 1 0.14 -45.37 -13.60
N ASP A 2 1.07 -44.42 -13.43
CA ASP A 2 2.34 -44.62 -12.75
C ASP A 2 2.13 -44.52 -11.22
N PRO A 3 2.20 -45.62 -10.46
CA PRO A 3 1.97 -45.62 -9.01
C PRO A 3 3.00 -44.78 -8.25
N GLU A 4 4.19 -44.54 -8.82
CA GLU A 4 5.25 -43.78 -8.17
C GLU A 4 4.87 -42.30 -8.00
N LYS A 5 4.12 -41.73 -8.95
CA LYS A 5 3.67 -40.33 -8.90
C LYS A 5 2.84 -39.99 -7.66
N MET A 6 2.09 -40.95 -7.11
CA MET A 6 1.27 -40.71 -5.92
C MET A 6 2.09 -40.45 -4.64
N ASN A 7 3.40 -40.72 -4.66
CA ASN A 7 4.29 -40.47 -3.53
C ASN A 7 5.23 -39.29 -3.75
N LEU A 8 5.17 -38.63 -4.91
CA LEU A 8 6.01 -37.49 -5.25
C LEU A 8 5.48 -36.19 -4.64
N THR A 9 6.39 -35.32 -4.23
CA THR A 9 6.04 -33.95 -3.83
C THR A 9 5.67 -33.10 -5.06
N GLU A 10 5.06 -31.93 -4.86
CA GLU A 10 4.82 -30.98 -5.95
C GLU A 10 6.12 -30.57 -6.66
N GLU A 11 7.21 -30.43 -5.91
CA GLU A 11 8.54 -30.12 -6.45
C GLU A 11 9.10 -31.28 -7.30
N ASP A 12 8.92 -32.53 -6.86
CA ASP A 12 9.27 -33.70 -7.67
C ASP A 12 8.45 -33.76 -8.96
N ILE A 13 7.14 -33.47 -8.88
CA ILE A 13 6.25 -33.44 -10.04
C ILE A 13 6.70 -32.37 -11.05
N LYS A 14 7.04 -31.17 -10.56
CA LYS A 14 7.60 -30.09 -11.37
C LYS A 14 8.87 -30.52 -12.08
N ASN A 15 9.83 -31.07 -11.35
CA ASN A 15 11.15 -31.40 -11.89
C ASN A 15 11.14 -32.61 -12.82
N ARG A 16 10.31 -33.62 -12.57
CA ARG A 16 10.33 -34.89 -13.34
C ARG A 16 9.37 -34.92 -14.52
N TYR A 17 8.33 -34.09 -14.53
CA TYR A 17 7.28 -34.16 -15.57
C TYR A 17 6.98 -32.80 -16.21
N ILE A 18 6.69 -31.77 -15.41
CA ILE A 18 6.25 -30.46 -15.94
C ILE A 18 7.42 -29.72 -16.62
N SER A 19 8.56 -29.60 -15.95
CA SER A 19 9.75 -28.92 -16.50
C SER A 19 10.27 -29.61 -17.77
N PRO A 20 10.41 -30.96 -17.85
CA PRO A 20 10.76 -31.62 -19.11
C PRO A 20 9.75 -31.39 -20.24
N ALA A 21 8.45 -31.42 -19.95
CA ALA A 21 7.42 -31.11 -20.94
C ALA A 21 7.58 -29.69 -21.52
N ILE A 22 7.83 -28.69 -20.65
CA ILE A 22 8.00 -27.29 -21.06
C ILE A 22 9.33 -27.08 -21.83
N PHE A 23 10.46 -27.54 -21.27
CA PHE A 23 11.78 -27.16 -21.75
C PHE A 23 12.37 -28.11 -22.78
N GLU A 24 12.12 -29.41 -22.65
CA GLU A 24 12.72 -30.43 -23.53
C GLU A 24 11.77 -30.76 -24.70
N THR A 25 10.48 -30.90 -24.41
CA THR A 25 9.49 -31.32 -25.41
C THR A 25 8.94 -30.13 -26.19
N ALA A 26 8.37 -29.14 -25.50
CA ALA A 26 7.85 -27.92 -26.13
C ALA A 26 8.94 -26.90 -26.51
N GLY A 27 10.19 -27.13 -26.09
CA GLY A 27 11.37 -26.37 -26.53
C GLY A 27 11.50 -24.96 -25.95
N TRP A 28 10.79 -24.63 -24.85
CA TRP A 28 10.98 -23.35 -24.18
C TRP A 28 12.40 -23.21 -23.63
N LYS A 29 12.97 -22.01 -23.72
CA LYS A 29 14.29 -21.73 -23.12
C LYS A 29 14.11 -21.27 -21.68
N LYS A 30 15.00 -21.68 -20.78
CA LYS A 30 14.97 -21.22 -19.37
C LYS A 30 14.97 -19.69 -19.21
N LYS A 31 15.64 -18.96 -20.11
CA LYS A 31 15.64 -17.48 -20.14
C LYS A 31 14.27 -16.85 -20.46
N ASP A 32 13.36 -17.64 -21.03
CA ASP A 32 12.01 -17.25 -21.42
C ASP A 32 10.98 -17.73 -20.37
N SER A 33 11.44 -18.09 -19.17
CA SER A 33 10.59 -18.52 -18.06
C SER A 33 11.09 -17.95 -16.74
N LEU A 34 10.19 -17.52 -15.87
CA LEU A 34 10.47 -17.24 -14.47
C LEU A 34 9.79 -18.32 -13.62
N MET A 35 10.57 -19.07 -12.85
CA MET A 35 10.05 -20.12 -11.97
C MET A 35 10.00 -19.62 -10.53
N GLU A 36 9.05 -20.10 -9.75
CA GLU A 36 8.86 -19.70 -8.34
C GLU A 36 8.79 -18.17 -8.17
N TYR A 37 8.15 -17.50 -9.12
CA TYR A 37 8.22 -16.06 -9.28
C TYR A 37 7.21 -15.34 -8.39
N TYR A 38 7.71 -14.65 -7.36
CA TYR A 38 6.94 -13.71 -6.56
C TYR A 38 6.74 -12.41 -7.35
N TYR A 39 5.49 -12.08 -7.67
CA TYR A 39 5.15 -10.86 -8.41
C TYR A 39 4.60 -9.75 -7.49
N THR A 40 4.48 -10.03 -6.20
CA THR A 40 4.11 -9.07 -5.14
C THR A 40 5.01 -9.30 -3.92
N ASP A 41 5.12 -8.29 -3.05
CA ASP A 41 5.96 -8.36 -1.84
C ASP A 41 5.17 -8.82 -0.59
N GLY A 42 3.85 -9.00 -0.72
CA GLY A 42 2.96 -9.42 0.37
C GLY A 42 2.53 -8.27 1.30
N GLN A 43 1.25 -8.25 1.65
CA GLN A 43 0.62 -7.22 2.47
C GLN A 43 1.32 -7.05 3.82
N ILE A 44 1.50 -5.80 4.25
CA ILE A 44 1.88 -5.48 5.63
C ILE A 44 0.59 -5.30 6.44
N ASN A 45 0.40 -6.12 7.46
CA ASN A 45 -0.68 -6.00 8.41
C ASN A 45 -0.19 -5.24 9.65
N VAL A 46 -0.99 -4.29 10.12
CA VAL A 46 -0.64 -3.44 11.27
C VAL A 46 -1.71 -3.58 12.34
N VAL A 47 -1.31 -4.00 13.53
CA VAL A 47 -2.18 -4.05 14.70
C VAL A 47 -1.41 -3.59 15.92
N ASP A 48 -1.96 -2.64 16.68
CA ASP A 48 -1.33 -2.07 17.88
C ASP A 48 0.16 -1.73 17.71
N ASP A 49 0.45 -1.04 16.60
CA ASP A 49 1.78 -0.55 16.22
C ASP A 49 2.83 -1.63 15.85
N VAL A 50 2.42 -2.89 15.76
CA VAL A 50 3.23 -3.99 15.23
C VAL A 50 2.90 -4.20 13.76
N ALA A 51 3.93 -4.18 12.91
CA ALA A 51 3.81 -4.40 11.48
C ALA A 51 4.41 -5.77 11.09
N LYS A 52 3.61 -6.64 10.46
CA LYS A 52 4.06 -7.94 9.96
C LYS A 52 3.69 -8.12 8.49
N ARG A 53 4.65 -8.55 7.68
CA ARG A 53 4.49 -8.78 6.24
C ARG A 53 4.04 -10.22 5.98
N SER A 54 3.00 -10.41 5.18
CA SER A 54 2.57 -11.73 4.69
C SER A 54 3.45 -12.18 3.53
N ASN A 55 3.30 -13.44 3.09
CA ASN A 55 3.93 -13.89 1.85
C ASN A 55 3.33 -13.14 0.65
N GLY A 56 4.17 -12.86 -0.35
CA GLY A 56 3.72 -12.39 -1.65
C GLY A 56 3.02 -13.50 -2.44
N LYS A 57 2.17 -13.10 -3.39
CA LYS A 57 1.65 -13.96 -4.45
C LYS A 57 2.80 -14.43 -5.34
N LYS A 58 2.81 -15.73 -5.62
CA LYS A 58 3.85 -16.44 -6.37
C LYS A 58 3.21 -17.35 -7.42
N VAL A 59 3.79 -17.40 -8.61
CA VAL A 59 3.46 -18.36 -9.66
C VAL A 59 4.57 -19.40 -9.80
N ASP A 60 4.23 -20.66 -10.09
CA ASP A 60 5.25 -21.70 -10.25
C ASP A 60 6.04 -21.52 -11.55
N TYR A 61 5.35 -21.20 -12.65
CA TYR A 61 5.98 -20.80 -13.91
C TYR A 61 5.25 -19.61 -14.54
N LEU A 62 6.02 -18.59 -14.90
CA LEU A 62 5.60 -17.50 -15.78
C LEU A 62 6.40 -17.60 -17.09
N LEU A 63 5.72 -17.91 -18.19
CA LEU A 63 6.33 -18.02 -19.51
C LEU A 63 6.28 -16.68 -20.23
N LEU A 64 7.40 -16.32 -20.86
CA LEU A 64 7.65 -15.03 -21.46
C LEU A 64 7.85 -15.18 -22.98
N TYR A 65 6.98 -14.56 -23.78
CA TYR A 65 7.26 -14.41 -25.20
C TYR A 65 8.50 -13.51 -25.39
N LYS A 66 8.58 -12.45 -24.59
CA LYS A 66 9.76 -11.58 -24.45
C LYS A 66 9.92 -11.15 -23.00
N PRO A 67 11.09 -10.65 -22.57
CA PRO A 67 11.28 -10.17 -21.20
C PRO A 67 10.22 -9.15 -20.73
N ASN A 68 9.66 -8.37 -21.66
CA ASN A 68 8.61 -7.37 -21.41
C ASN A 68 7.18 -7.86 -21.67
N TYR A 69 6.98 -9.14 -22.04
CA TYR A 69 5.70 -9.66 -22.50
C TYR A 69 5.46 -11.10 -21.98
N PRO A 70 4.87 -11.23 -20.77
CA PRO A 70 4.44 -12.51 -20.26
C PRO A 70 3.23 -13.03 -21.06
N ILE A 71 3.19 -14.33 -21.32
CA ILE A 71 2.19 -14.94 -22.21
C ILE A 71 1.45 -16.12 -21.58
N ALA A 72 2.03 -16.81 -20.60
CA ALA A 72 1.35 -17.90 -19.91
C ALA A 72 1.77 -18.05 -18.45
N VAL A 73 0.86 -18.54 -17.63
CA VAL A 73 1.12 -18.97 -16.25
C VAL A 73 0.80 -20.45 -16.09
N ILE A 74 1.58 -21.15 -15.26
CA ILE A 74 1.35 -22.56 -14.94
C ILE A 74 1.33 -22.72 -13.42
N GLU A 75 0.26 -23.32 -12.91
CA GLU A 75 0.12 -23.73 -11.51
C GLU A 75 0.32 -25.24 -11.39
N ALA A 76 1.36 -25.65 -10.69
CA ALA A 76 1.66 -27.04 -10.41
C ALA A 76 0.93 -27.50 -9.14
N LYS A 77 0.63 -28.79 -9.06
CA LYS A 77 0.08 -29.45 -7.86
C LYS A 77 0.69 -30.82 -7.65
N ASP A 78 0.76 -31.26 -6.39
CA ASP A 78 1.09 -32.66 -6.11
C ASP A 78 -0.03 -33.60 -6.55
N ARG A 79 0.34 -34.76 -7.09
CA ARG A 79 -0.60 -35.73 -7.65
C ARG A 79 -1.47 -36.45 -6.61
N LYS A 80 -1.00 -36.50 -5.35
CA LYS A 80 -1.66 -37.28 -4.27
C LYS A 80 -2.90 -36.57 -3.75
N LYS A 81 -2.76 -35.30 -3.38
CA LYS A 81 -3.85 -34.45 -2.87
C LYS A 81 -4.70 -33.91 -4.02
N HIS A 82 -4.12 -33.79 -5.21
CA HIS A 82 -4.78 -33.22 -6.38
C HIS A 82 -4.81 -34.25 -7.52
N PRO A 83 -5.79 -35.20 -7.51
CA PRO A 83 -5.85 -36.25 -8.51
C PRO A 83 -6.22 -35.75 -9.90
N GLN A 84 -6.92 -34.61 -9.98
CA GLN A 84 -7.30 -33.97 -11.24
C GLN A 84 -6.23 -32.96 -11.67
N PRO A 85 -5.76 -33.00 -12.93
CA PRO A 85 -4.78 -32.04 -13.45
C PRO A 85 -5.29 -30.58 -13.45
N SER A 86 -6.62 -30.36 -13.42
CA SER A 86 -7.25 -29.04 -13.34
C SER A 86 -7.32 -28.45 -11.93
N ALA A 87 -6.85 -29.16 -10.89
CA ALA A 87 -7.08 -28.76 -9.50
C ALA A 87 -6.53 -27.35 -9.15
N GLY A 88 -5.45 -26.90 -9.80
CA GLY A 88 -4.89 -25.56 -9.64
C GLY A 88 -5.42 -24.54 -10.65
N LEU A 89 -6.33 -24.89 -11.55
CA LEU A 89 -6.67 -24.05 -12.71
C LEU A 89 -7.30 -22.72 -12.30
N GLN A 90 -8.22 -22.71 -11.33
CA GLN A 90 -8.83 -21.47 -10.84
C GLN A 90 -7.81 -20.52 -10.19
N GLN A 91 -6.82 -21.08 -9.50
CA GLN A 91 -5.71 -20.32 -8.93
C GLN A 91 -4.83 -19.74 -10.04
N GLY A 92 -4.46 -20.57 -11.04
CA GLY A 92 -3.76 -20.13 -12.24
C GLY A 92 -4.49 -19.02 -13.01
N MET A 93 -5.82 -19.12 -13.16
CA MET A 93 -6.66 -18.07 -13.74
C MET A 93 -6.67 -16.78 -12.90
N GLY A 94 -6.57 -16.89 -11.56
CA GLY A 94 -6.37 -15.76 -10.67
C GLY A 94 -5.08 -15.02 -11.01
N TYR A 95 -3.97 -15.75 -11.10
CA TYR A 95 -2.68 -15.20 -11.48
C TYR A 95 -2.67 -14.64 -12.91
N ALA A 96 -3.36 -15.30 -13.84
CA ALA A 96 -3.49 -14.83 -15.20
C ALA A 96 -4.24 -13.49 -15.29
N ARG A 97 -5.25 -13.27 -14.44
CA ARG A 97 -5.95 -11.99 -14.34
C ARG A 97 -5.05 -10.89 -13.76
N ASP A 98 -4.32 -11.18 -12.68
CA ASP A 98 -3.39 -10.24 -12.06
C ASP A 98 -2.28 -9.80 -13.03
N LEU A 99 -1.64 -10.78 -13.69
CA LEU A 99 -0.52 -10.58 -14.62
C LEU A 99 -0.94 -10.26 -16.06
N GLN A 100 -2.25 -10.28 -16.33
CA GLN A 100 -2.86 -10.08 -17.66
C GLN A 100 -2.28 -10.96 -18.76
N VAL A 101 -2.02 -12.23 -18.44
CA VAL A 101 -1.55 -13.19 -19.43
C VAL A 101 -2.71 -13.91 -20.13
N PRO A 102 -2.60 -14.21 -21.43
CA PRO A 102 -3.68 -14.80 -22.21
C PRO A 102 -3.93 -16.28 -21.92
N PHE A 103 -2.95 -17.05 -21.43
CA PHE A 103 -3.10 -18.49 -21.24
C PHE A 103 -2.77 -18.91 -19.81
N ALA A 104 -3.70 -19.59 -19.14
CA ALA A 104 -3.50 -20.16 -17.82
C ALA A 104 -3.47 -21.68 -17.92
N TYR A 105 -2.56 -22.32 -17.19
CA TYR A 105 -2.45 -23.77 -17.15
C TYR A 105 -2.44 -24.28 -15.71
N SER A 106 -2.94 -25.48 -15.51
CA SER A 106 -2.66 -26.27 -14.31
C SER A 106 -2.16 -27.66 -14.68
N SER A 107 -1.27 -28.21 -13.86
CA SER A 107 -0.78 -29.57 -14.02
C SER A 107 -0.46 -30.23 -12.68
N ASN A 108 -0.71 -31.52 -12.59
CA ASN A 108 -0.25 -32.39 -11.52
C ASN A 108 0.76 -33.45 -12.02
N GLY A 109 1.33 -33.23 -13.21
CA GLY A 109 2.27 -34.15 -13.85
C GLY A 109 1.65 -35.28 -14.68
N ASP A 110 0.32 -35.44 -14.71
CA ASP A 110 -0.33 -36.40 -15.64
C ASP A 110 -0.73 -35.77 -16.97
N ALA A 111 -1.15 -34.50 -16.94
CA ALA A 111 -1.57 -33.72 -18.09
C ALA A 111 -1.47 -32.22 -17.75
N PHE A 112 -1.64 -31.36 -18.75
CA PHE A 112 -1.95 -29.95 -18.56
C PHE A 112 -3.44 -29.72 -18.83
N VAL A 113 -4.07 -28.84 -18.05
CA VAL A 113 -5.36 -28.26 -18.41
C VAL A 113 -5.14 -26.78 -18.66
N GLU A 114 -5.43 -26.38 -19.90
CA GLU A 114 -5.37 -24.99 -20.35
C GLU A 114 -6.73 -24.32 -20.14
N HIS A 115 -6.72 -23.08 -19.67
CA HIS A 115 -7.79 -22.12 -19.82
C HIS A 115 -7.29 -20.95 -20.66
N ASP A 116 -7.91 -20.74 -21.80
CA ASP A 116 -7.65 -19.62 -22.69
C ASP A 116 -8.45 -18.41 -22.22
N MET A 117 -7.77 -17.40 -21.66
CA MET A 117 -8.39 -16.21 -21.09
C MET A 117 -9.03 -15.31 -22.16
N LEU A 118 -8.70 -15.50 -23.44
CA LEU A 118 -9.23 -14.71 -24.56
C LEU A 118 -10.51 -15.33 -25.13
N THR A 119 -10.55 -16.66 -25.24
CA THR A 119 -11.68 -17.37 -25.84
C THR A 119 -12.63 -18.00 -24.81
N GLY A 120 -12.20 -18.09 -23.56
CA GLY A 120 -12.92 -18.74 -22.45
C GLY A 120 -13.00 -20.27 -22.56
N LYS A 121 -12.24 -20.86 -23.49
CA LYS A 121 -12.23 -22.32 -23.71
C LYS A 121 -11.23 -23.01 -22.81
N GLU A 122 -11.58 -24.22 -22.40
CA GLU A 122 -10.68 -25.12 -21.69
C GLU A 122 -10.38 -26.36 -22.53
N ARG A 123 -9.15 -26.86 -22.43
CA ARG A 123 -8.74 -28.12 -23.04
C ARG A 123 -7.73 -28.84 -22.18
N THR A 124 -7.75 -30.17 -22.26
CA THR A 124 -6.73 -31.03 -21.65
C THR A 124 -5.70 -31.40 -22.70
N LEU A 125 -4.43 -31.29 -22.33
CA LEU A 125 -3.26 -31.59 -23.16
C LEU A 125 -2.45 -32.67 -22.46
N THR A 126 -1.98 -33.66 -23.20
CA THR A 126 -0.93 -34.56 -22.70
C THR A 126 0.36 -33.77 -22.47
N LEU A 127 1.34 -34.36 -21.76
CA LEU A 127 2.61 -33.68 -21.48
C LEU A 127 3.38 -33.34 -22.78
N ASP A 128 3.22 -34.15 -23.82
CA ASP A 128 3.89 -33.94 -25.12
C ASP A 128 3.18 -32.91 -26.02
N GLU A 129 1.98 -32.47 -25.62
CA GLU A 129 1.15 -31.50 -26.36
C GLU A 129 1.22 -30.09 -25.74
N PHE A 130 2.13 -29.86 -24.79
CA PHE A 130 2.29 -28.52 -24.22
C PHE A 130 2.71 -27.51 -25.32
N PRO A 131 2.04 -26.35 -25.45
CA PRO A 131 2.25 -25.49 -26.61
C PRO A 131 3.64 -24.86 -26.67
N THR A 132 4.16 -24.73 -27.88
CA THR A 132 5.43 -24.02 -28.13
C THR A 132 5.25 -22.50 -27.96
N LYS A 133 6.37 -21.80 -27.73
CA LYS A 133 6.40 -20.33 -27.64
C LYS A 133 5.82 -19.64 -28.87
N GLU A 134 6.15 -20.14 -30.07
CA GLU A 134 5.68 -19.62 -31.35
C GLU A 134 4.19 -19.92 -31.57
N GLU A 135 3.70 -21.08 -31.11
CA GLU A 135 2.28 -21.42 -31.18
C GLU A 135 1.43 -20.47 -30.32
N LEU A 136 1.81 -20.26 -29.05
CA LEU A 136 1.08 -19.33 -28.17
C LEU A 136 1.10 -17.91 -28.71
N TRP A 137 2.22 -17.47 -29.27
CA TRP A 137 2.31 -16.14 -29.90
C TRP A 137 1.41 -16.01 -31.13
N LYS A 138 1.38 -17.01 -32.00
CA LYS A 138 0.48 -17.03 -33.18
C LYS A 138 -0.99 -17.03 -32.77
N ARG A 139 -1.36 -17.82 -31.76
CA ARG A 139 -2.71 -17.82 -31.18
C ARG A 139 -3.07 -16.46 -30.64
N TYR A 140 -2.19 -15.87 -29.82
CA TYR A 140 -2.39 -14.55 -29.24
C TYR A 140 -2.64 -13.48 -30.31
N ILE A 141 -1.78 -13.38 -31.33
CA ILE A 141 -1.95 -12.44 -32.45
C ILE A 141 -3.31 -12.63 -33.13
N LYS A 142 -3.69 -13.88 -33.42
CA LYS A 142 -4.93 -14.21 -34.13
C LYS A 142 -6.17 -13.90 -33.29
N GLU A 143 -6.18 -14.28 -32.03
CA GLU A 143 -7.31 -14.14 -31.10
C GLU A 143 -7.52 -12.68 -30.69
N LYS A 144 -6.44 -11.92 -30.47
CA LYS A 144 -6.50 -10.46 -30.24
C LYS A 144 -6.68 -9.63 -31.51
N LYS A 145 -6.45 -10.22 -32.69
CA LYS A 145 -6.46 -9.52 -34.00
C LYS A 145 -5.46 -8.36 -34.06
N LEU A 146 -4.25 -8.58 -33.56
CA LEU A 146 -3.22 -7.55 -33.50
C LEU A 146 -2.77 -7.12 -34.90
N SER A 147 -2.64 -5.81 -35.10
CA SER A 147 -2.04 -5.21 -36.29
C SER A 147 -0.51 -5.29 -36.28
N ASP A 148 0.11 -5.12 -37.45
CA ASP A 148 1.57 -5.06 -37.57
C ASP A 148 2.20 -3.94 -36.73
N LYS A 149 1.48 -2.82 -36.56
CA LYS A 149 1.93 -1.71 -35.71
C LYS A 149 1.94 -2.10 -34.24
N GLU A 150 0.90 -2.78 -33.76
CA GLU A 150 0.84 -3.29 -32.39
C GLU A 150 1.93 -4.34 -32.16
N ILE A 151 2.11 -5.28 -33.09
CA ILE A 151 3.17 -6.30 -33.00
C ILE A 151 4.55 -5.63 -32.94
N LYS A 152 4.79 -4.60 -33.76
CA LYS A 152 6.04 -3.82 -33.71
C LYS A 152 6.22 -3.17 -32.34
N ALA A 153 5.19 -2.53 -31.80
CA ALA A 153 5.22 -1.88 -30.49
C ALA A 153 5.48 -2.86 -29.34
N ILE A 154 4.79 -4.01 -29.35
CA ILE A 154 4.96 -5.10 -28.38
C ILE A 154 6.39 -5.62 -28.39
N ASN A 155 6.97 -5.72 -29.60
CA ASN A 155 8.30 -6.25 -29.80
C ASN A 155 9.44 -5.35 -29.31
N GLU A 156 9.19 -4.05 -29.09
CA GLU A 156 10.17 -3.13 -28.54
C GLU A 156 10.41 -3.39 -27.03
N PRO A 157 11.66 -3.60 -26.60
CA PRO A 157 11.98 -3.83 -25.20
C PRO A 157 11.80 -2.56 -24.36
N TYR A 158 11.69 -2.75 -23.05
CA TYR A 158 11.83 -1.64 -22.09
C TYR A 158 13.24 -1.04 -22.17
N TYR A 159 13.36 0.22 -21.77
CA TYR A 159 14.67 0.75 -21.44
C TYR A 159 15.19 0.01 -20.22
N SER A 160 16.41 -0.51 -20.34
CA SER A 160 17.14 -1.14 -19.24
C SER A 160 18.62 -0.74 -19.26
N SER A 161 19.15 -0.39 -18.11
CA SER A 161 20.56 -0.18 -17.80
C SER A 161 20.92 -0.92 -16.51
N ARG A 162 22.19 -0.83 -16.06
CA ARG A 162 22.64 -1.43 -14.80
C ARG A 162 21.93 -0.85 -13.57
N ASP A 163 21.48 0.41 -13.67
CA ASP A 163 20.90 1.16 -12.55
C ASP A 163 19.37 1.29 -12.66
N THR A 164 18.77 0.68 -13.68
CA THR A 164 17.30 0.62 -13.81
C THR A 164 16.75 -0.70 -13.31
N TYR A 165 15.64 -0.61 -12.59
CA TYR A 165 14.85 -1.76 -12.20
C TYR A 165 13.90 -2.16 -13.32
N SER A 166 13.57 -3.45 -13.41
CA SER A 166 12.47 -3.90 -14.26
C SER A 166 11.13 -3.38 -13.72
N PRO A 167 10.17 -3.01 -14.59
CA PRO A 167 8.86 -2.58 -14.12
C PRO A 167 8.17 -3.69 -13.31
N ARG A 168 7.50 -3.32 -12.21
CA ARG A 168 6.63 -4.24 -11.45
C ARG A 168 5.47 -4.71 -12.32
N TYR A 169 4.83 -5.82 -11.96
CA TYR A 169 3.78 -6.44 -12.79
C TYR A 169 2.68 -5.44 -13.23
N TYR A 170 2.18 -4.62 -12.29
CA TYR A 170 1.15 -3.62 -12.60
C TYR A 170 1.65 -2.50 -13.51
N GLN A 171 2.95 -2.17 -13.47
CA GLN A 171 3.56 -1.21 -14.39
C GLN A 171 3.68 -1.83 -15.77
N GLN A 172 4.07 -3.10 -15.88
CA GLN A 172 4.11 -3.82 -17.15
C GLN A 172 2.72 -3.87 -17.80
N ASN A 173 1.68 -4.20 -17.03
CA ASN A 173 0.29 -4.17 -17.48
C ASN A 173 -0.10 -2.77 -18.02
N ALA A 174 0.18 -1.72 -17.25
CA ALA A 174 -0.13 -0.35 -17.66
C ALA A 174 0.61 0.06 -18.95
N ILE A 175 1.91 -0.23 -19.03
CA ILE A 175 2.74 0.12 -20.19
C ILE A 175 2.26 -0.64 -21.43
N ASN A 176 2.10 -1.97 -21.34
CA ASN A 176 1.69 -2.80 -22.47
C ASN A 176 0.33 -2.36 -23.01
N ARG A 177 -0.68 -2.18 -22.15
CA ARG A 177 -2.01 -1.74 -22.59
C ARG A 177 -2.01 -0.37 -23.26
N VAL A 178 -1.27 0.59 -22.72
CA VAL A 178 -1.20 1.93 -23.32
C VAL A 178 -0.46 1.89 -24.66
N VAL A 179 0.68 1.19 -24.72
CA VAL A 179 1.45 1.06 -25.96
C VAL A 179 0.61 0.37 -27.05
N GLU A 180 -0.11 -0.70 -26.72
CA GLU A 180 -1.02 -1.39 -27.64
C GLU A 180 -2.16 -0.48 -28.10
N LYS A 181 -2.87 0.17 -27.16
CA LYS A 181 -3.98 1.08 -27.49
C LYS A 181 -3.53 2.21 -28.43
N ILE A 182 -2.37 2.81 -28.18
CA ILE A 182 -1.81 3.88 -29.02
C ILE A 182 -1.38 3.33 -30.39
N ALA A 183 -0.76 2.15 -30.43
CA ALA A 183 -0.36 1.50 -31.68
C ALA A 183 -1.57 1.12 -32.55
N ASN A 184 -2.70 0.81 -31.93
CA ASN A 184 -3.99 0.58 -32.59
C ASN A 184 -4.70 1.88 -33.05
N GLY A 185 -4.04 3.04 -32.93
CA GLY A 185 -4.54 4.32 -33.45
C GLY A 185 -5.47 5.09 -32.51
N GLU A 186 -5.64 4.63 -31.27
CA GLU A 186 -6.43 5.37 -30.30
C GLU A 186 -5.70 6.64 -29.81
N ARG A 187 -6.44 7.76 -29.84
CA ARG A 187 -5.88 9.11 -29.60
C ARG A 187 -6.04 9.58 -28.16
N ARG A 188 -6.71 8.82 -27.31
CA ARG A 188 -6.97 9.14 -25.90
C ARG A 188 -6.73 7.92 -25.04
N ALA A 189 -5.97 8.12 -23.96
CA ALA A 189 -5.73 7.09 -22.95
C ALA A 189 -5.66 7.74 -21.58
N LEU A 190 -6.24 7.07 -20.58
CA LEU A 190 -6.15 7.47 -19.17
C LEU A 190 -5.52 6.32 -18.37
N LEU A 191 -4.50 6.64 -17.58
CA LEU A 191 -3.95 5.76 -16.56
C LEU A 191 -4.30 6.28 -15.17
N VAL A 192 -4.87 5.40 -14.35
CA VAL A 192 -5.14 5.69 -12.94
C VAL A 192 -4.17 4.90 -12.08
N MET A 193 -3.28 5.58 -11.37
CA MET A 193 -2.26 4.93 -10.55
C MET A 193 -2.07 5.70 -9.25
N ALA A 194 -2.18 5.00 -8.11
CA ALA A 194 -2.01 5.58 -6.78
C ALA A 194 -0.66 6.31 -6.62
N THR A 195 -0.60 7.28 -5.73
CA THR A 195 0.64 8.00 -5.41
C THR A 195 1.66 7.04 -4.79
N GLY A 196 2.92 7.12 -5.24
CA GLY A 196 4.00 6.24 -4.78
C GLY A 196 4.20 4.97 -5.61
N THR A 197 3.38 4.71 -6.64
CA THR A 197 3.44 3.46 -7.45
C THR A 197 4.31 3.57 -8.71
N GLY A 198 5.02 4.69 -8.91
CA GLY A 198 5.95 4.87 -10.04
C GLY A 198 5.28 5.32 -11.35
N LYS A 199 4.35 6.28 -11.28
CA LYS A 199 3.70 6.91 -12.45
C LYS A 199 4.70 7.44 -13.46
N THR A 200 5.65 8.26 -13.02
CA THR A 200 6.64 8.91 -13.89
C THR A 200 7.53 7.91 -14.61
N TYR A 201 8.05 6.91 -13.90
CA TYR A 201 8.74 5.76 -14.50
C TYR A 201 7.89 4.99 -15.54
N THR A 202 6.60 4.77 -15.26
CA THR A 202 5.66 4.13 -16.20
C THR A 202 5.49 4.98 -17.46
N ALA A 203 5.35 6.30 -17.31
CA ALA A 203 5.25 7.24 -18.42
C ALA A 203 6.52 7.21 -19.29
N PHE A 204 7.70 7.19 -18.66
CA PHE A 204 8.98 7.08 -19.34
C PHE A 204 9.07 5.82 -20.20
N GLN A 205 8.72 4.66 -19.65
CA GLN A 205 8.77 3.40 -20.40
C GLN A 205 7.78 3.37 -21.58
N ILE A 206 6.59 3.97 -21.43
CA ILE A 206 5.63 4.14 -22.53
C ILE A 206 6.24 5.03 -23.63
N VAL A 207 6.72 6.21 -23.26
CA VAL A 207 7.33 7.17 -24.21
C VAL A 207 8.52 6.53 -24.92
N TYR A 208 9.42 5.89 -24.18
CA TYR A 208 10.59 5.22 -24.72
C TYR A 208 10.22 4.18 -25.77
N ARG A 209 9.26 3.29 -25.47
CA ARG A 209 8.84 2.23 -26.39
C ARG A 209 8.15 2.78 -27.64
N LEU A 210 7.30 3.80 -27.50
CA LEU A 210 6.65 4.43 -28.65
C LEU A 210 7.66 5.15 -29.57
N LEU A 211 8.68 5.79 -28.99
CA LEU A 211 9.78 6.41 -29.73
C LEU A 211 10.63 5.35 -30.45
N LYS A 212 11.00 4.26 -29.77
CA LYS A 212 11.80 3.17 -30.35
C LYS A 212 11.06 2.42 -31.46
N ALA A 213 9.75 2.21 -31.29
CA ALA A 213 8.90 1.62 -32.32
C ALA A 213 8.72 2.54 -33.55
N GLY A 214 9.07 3.83 -33.43
CA GLY A 214 8.78 4.84 -34.46
C GLY A 214 7.29 5.05 -34.65
N ILE A 215 6.50 4.88 -33.59
CA ILE A 215 5.04 5.15 -33.59
C ILE A 215 4.79 6.61 -33.22
N LYS A 216 5.64 7.16 -32.34
CA LYS A 216 5.67 8.55 -31.92
C LYS A 216 7.09 9.08 -32.06
N HIS A 217 7.24 10.39 -32.20
CA HIS A 217 8.51 11.06 -32.46
C HIS A 217 8.70 12.32 -31.63
N ARG A 218 7.61 13.02 -31.29
CA ARG A 218 7.66 14.32 -30.60
C ARG A 218 6.68 14.37 -29.44
N VAL A 219 7.22 14.58 -28.25
CA VAL A 219 6.48 14.42 -27.00
C VAL A 219 6.44 15.73 -26.22
N LEU A 220 5.25 16.13 -25.80
CA LEU A 220 5.04 17.20 -24.83
C LEU A 220 4.64 16.58 -23.49
N TYR A 221 5.45 16.75 -22.45
CA TYR A 221 5.16 16.30 -21.10
C TYR A 221 4.71 17.50 -20.24
N LEU A 222 3.48 17.46 -19.76
CA LEU A 222 2.85 18.54 -19.01
C LEU A 222 2.64 18.17 -17.54
N ALA A 223 3.06 19.05 -16.64
CA ALA A 223 2.87 18.90 -15.20
C ALA A 223 2.41 20.22 -14.53
N ASP A 224 1.85 20.11 -13.33
CA ASP A 224 1.29 21.25 -12.59
C ASP A 224 2.35 22.08 -11.84
N ARG A 225 3.51 21.48 -11.52
CA ARG A 225 4.54 22.11 -10.66
C ARG A 225 5.94 21.86 -11.17
N ASN A 226 6.82 22.86 -10.99
CA ASN A 226 8.23 22.79 -11.38
C ASN A 226 8.94 21.55 -10.83
N ILE A 227 8.75 21.25 -9.55
CA ILE A 227 9.40 20.10 -8.90
C ILE A 227 9.05 18.76 -9.56
N LEU A 228 7.83 18.60 -10.09
CA LEU A 228 7.41 17.38 -10.79
C LEU A 228 8.11 17.26 -12.15
N VAL A 229 8.22 18.37 -12.88
CA VAL A 229 8.95 18.44 -14.15
C VAL A 229 10.42 18.14 -13.95
N ASP A 230 11.05 18.80 -12.98
CA ASP A 230 12.49 18.68 -12.73
C ASP A 230 12.85 17.27 -12.26
N GLN A 231 12.08 16.70 -11.33
CA GLN A 231 12.27 15.31 -10.87
C GLN A 231 12.06 14.30 -12.01
N ALA A 232 11.03 14.46 -12.84
CA ALA A 232 10.79 13.55 -13.96
C ALA A 232 11.94 13.55 -14.95
N ARG A 233 12.44 14.74 -15.30
CA ARG A 233 13.55 14.92 -16.25
C ARG A 233 14.89 14.40 -15.74
N LEU A 234 15.24 14.75 -14.49
CA LEU A 234 16.55 14.41 -13.91
C LEU A 234 16.65 12.95 -13.46
N ASN A 235 15.52 12.31 -13.16
CA ASN A 235 15.48 10.92 -12.70
C ASN A 235 15.05 9.98 -13.84
N ASP A 236 13.74 9.73 -13.97
CA ASP A 236 13.21 8.66 -14.83
C ASP A 236 13.51 8.89 -16.32
N PHE A 237 13.45 10.13 -16.81
CA PHE A 237 13.69 10.48 -18.20
C PHE A 237 15.15 10.81 -18.53
N ASN A 238 16.06 10.73 -17.57
CA ASN A 238 17.49 10.99 -17.78
C ASN A 238 18.11 10.20 -18.97
N PRO A 239 17.68 8.95 -19.27
CA PRO A 239 18.16 8.24 -20.46
C PRO A 239 17.88 8.91 -21.81
N LEU A 240 17.01 9.92 -21.85
CA LEU A 240 16.66 10.71 -23.03
C LEU A 240 17.10 12.18 -22.86
N SER A 241 18.00 12.50 -21.92
CA SER A 241 18.39 13.87 -21.57
C SER A 241 18.91 14.68 -22.74
N ASP A 242 19.58 14.03 -23.70
CA ASP A 242 20.10 14.62 -24.95
C ASP A 242 18.99 15.08 -25.90
N LYS A 243 17.75 14.60 -25.70
CA LYS A 243 16.57 14.87 -26.53
C LYS A 243 15.52 15.70 -25.80
N ILE A 244 15.77 16.06 -24.55
CA ILE A 244 14.82 16.75 -23.69
C ILE A 244 15.22 18.20 -23.50
N THR A 245 14.25 19.10 -23.61
CA THR A 245 14.32 20.46 -23.07
C THR A 245 13.18 20.73 -22.09
N LYS A 246 13.36 21.74 -21.24
CA LYS A 246 12.32 22.29 -20.36
C LYS A 246 11.96 23.67 -20.89
N VAL A 247 10.68 23.93 -21.10
CA VAL A 247 10.18 25.26 -21.46
C VAL A 247 10.52 26.22 -20.32
N GLN A 248 11.30 27.25 -20.61
CA GLN A 248 11.69 28.30 -19.68
C GLN A 248 11.27 29.64 -20.24
N ASP A 249 10.71 30.51 -19.41
CA ASP A 249 10.25 31.86 -19.80
C ASP A 249 9.34 31.90 -21.03
N GLY A 250 8.59 30.81 -21.26
CA GLY A 250 7.66 30.67 -22.38
C GLY A 250 8.34 30.33 -23.71
N HIS A 251 9.63 30.07 -23.74
CA HIS A 251 10.33 29.66 -24.97
C HIS A 251 10.17 28.15 -25.24
N MET A 252 9.61 27.79 -26.40
CA MET A 252 9.52 26.40 -26.86
C MET A 252 10.54 26.10 -27.96
N ASP A 253 11.55 25.29 -27.65
CA ASP A 253 12.66 25.00 -28.58
C ASP A 253 12.34 23.82 -29.51
N SER A 254 12.02 24.14 -30.77
CA SER A 254 11.67 23.15 -31.80
C SER A 254 12.80 22.15 -32.17
N ALA A 255 14.05 22.41 -31.78
CA ALA A 255 15.17 21.49 -32.02
C ALA A 255 15.07 20.21 -31.16
N TYR A 256 14.39 20.28 -30.02
CA TYR A 256 14.24 19.16 -29.10
C TYR A 256 12.92 18.42 -29.34
N PRO A 257 12.96 17.09 -29.59
CA PRO A 257 11.75 16.32 -29.84
C PRO A 257 10.93 16.06 -28.57
N ILE A 258 11.53 16.17 -27.38
CA ILE A 258 10.82 15.98 -26.10
C ILE A 258 10.89 17.27 -25.31
N GLN A 259 9.72 17.82 -24.97
CA GLN A 259 9.62 19.07 -24.21
C GLN A 259 8.83 18.86 -22.93
N PHE A 260 9.38 19.33 -21.81
CA PHE A 260 8.67 19.39 -20.53
C PHE A 260 8.19 20.81 -20.27
N ALA A 261 6.94 20.97 -19.84
CA ALA A 261 6.39 22.29 -19.58
C ALA A 261 5.37 22.30 -18.43
N LEU A 262 5.20 23.47 -17.82
CA LEU A 262 4.11 23.72 -16.88
C LEU A 262 2.86 24.21 -17.60
N TYR A 263 1.70 23.76 -17.15
CA TYR A 263 0.42 24.22 -17.71
C TYR A 263 0.26 25.73 -17.66
N GLN A 264 0.52 26.34 -16.49
CA GLN A 264 0.37 27.77 -16.27
C GLN A 264 1.33 28.59 -17.14
N GLN A 265 2.52 28.04 -17.42
CA GLN A 265 3.52 28.69 -18.24
C GLN A 265 3.12 28.67 -19.72
N LEU A 266 2.56 27.56 -20.20
CA LEU A 266 2.12 27.47 -21.59
C LEU A 266 0.84 28.25 -21.87
N ALA A 267 -0.11 28.24 -20.93
CA ALA A 267 -1.41 28.85 -21.15
C ALA A 267 -1.37 30.39 -21.24
N GLY A 268 -0.29 31.03 -20.77
CA GLY A 268 -0.21 32.48 -20.64
C GLY A 268 -1.12 33.04 -19.55
N LYS A 269 -0.97 34.34 -19.26
CA LYS A 269 -1.91 35.09 -18.42
C LYS A 269 -3.11 35.54 -19.26
N ASP A 270 -4.20 35.97 -18.61
CA ASP A 270 -5.38 36.48 -19.32
C ASP A 270 -5.10 37.74 -20.16
N GLU A 271 -3.99 38.43 -19.87
CA GLU A 271 -3.48 39.56 -20.65
C GLU A 271 -2.73 39.12 -21.93
N ASP A 272 -2.36 37.83 -22.03
CA ASP A 272 -1.56 37.25 -23.13
C ASP A 272 -2.44 36.59 -24.22
N VAL A 273 -3.73 36.90 -24.30
CA VAL A 273 -4.64 36.28 -25.28
C VAL A 273 -4.16 36.58 -26.71
N GLY A 274 -3.73 35.54 -27.43
CA GLY A 274 -3.12 35.65 -28.78
C GLY A 274 -1.59 35.56 -28.79
N HIS A 275 -0.94 35.63 -27.63
CA HIS A 275 0.50 35.51 -27.42
C HIS A 275 0.86 34.34 -26.48
N GLU A 276 0.02 33.30 -26.41
CA GLU A 276 0.28 32.14 -25.56
C GLU A 276 1.48 31.31 -26.07
N PRO A 277 2.45 30.95 -25.22
CA PRO A 277 3.66 30.19 -25.60
C PRO A 277 3.42 28.93 -26.44
N PHE A 278 2.35 28.17 -26.19
CA PHE A 278 2.07 26.94 -26.94
C PHE A 278 1.83 27.18 -28.44
N ARG A 279 1.47 28.40 -28.85
CA ARG A 279 1.25 28.76 -30.27
C ARG A 279 2.54 28.98 -31.06
N GLN A 280 3.71 28.96 -30.41
CA GLN A 280 5.01 29.03 -31.09
C GLN A 280 5.28 27.80 -31.98
N LEU A 281 4.66 26.67 -31.64
CA LEU A 281 4.76 25.42 -32.39
C LEU A 281 3.44 25.10 -33.07
N LYS A 282 3.48 24.35 -34.18
CA LYS A 282 2.26 23.97 -34.92
C LYS A 282 1.35 23.02 -34.11
N PRO A 283 0.02 23.01 -34.37
CA PRO A 283 -0.94 22.10 -33.73
C PRO A 283 -0.57 20.61 -33.80
N ASP A 284 0.15 20.20 -34.84
CA ASP A 284 0.59 18.83 -35.11
C ASP A 284 2.09 18.63 -34.87
N PHE A 285 2.75 19.58 -34.21
CA PHE A 285 4.18 19.47 -33.91
C PHE A 285 4.47 18.27 -33.01
N PHE A 286 3.70 18.08 -31.95
CA PHE A 286 3.78 16.92 -31.07
C PHE A 286 2.83 15.82 -31.55
N ASP A 287 3.26 14.57 -31.52
CA ASP A 287 2.40 13.41 -31.81
C ASP A 287 1.96 12.68 -30.53
N LEU A 288 2.56 13.01 -29.38
CA LEU A 288 2.16 12.54 -28.07
C LEU A 288 2.18 13.68 -27.04
N VAL A 289 1.07 13.89 -26.34
CA VAL A 289 0.99 14.78 -25.19
C VAL A 289 0.76 13.94 -23.94
N VAL A 290 1.73 13.92 -23.04
CA VAL A 290 1.64 13.25 -21.74
C VAL A 290 1.25 14.28 -20.69
N ILE A 291 0.27 13.91 -19.89
CA ILE A 291 -0.42 14.80 -18.98
C ILE A 291 -0.34 14.19 -17.58
N ASP A 292 0.51 14.76 -16.73
CA ASP A 292 0.56 14.39 -15.32
C ASP A 292 -0.48 15.16 -14.52
N GLU A 293 -1.01 14.52 -13.48
CA GLU A 293 -2.12 14.99 -12.65
C GLU A 293 -3.33 15.51 -13.45
N ALA A 294 -3.79 14.68 -14.38
CA ALA A 294 -4.87 14.98 -15.33
C ALA A 294 -6.17 15.53 -14.70
N HIS A 295 -6.39 15.38 -13.40
CA HIS A 295 -7.58 15.83 -12.63
C HIS A 295 -7.64 17.33 -12.36
N ARG A 296 -6.57 18.08 -12.61
CA ARG A 296 -6.46 19.51 -12.23
C ARG A 296 -7.06 20.48 -13.25
N GLY A 297 -7.24 20.05 -14.51
CA GLY A 297 -7.65 20.96 -15.59
C GLY A 297 -8.51 20.37 -16.71
N SER A 298 -8.47 19.06 -16.99
CA SER A 298 -9.33 18.45 -18.04
C SER A 298 -10.82 18.63 -17.84
N ALA A 299 -11.19 18.94 -16.61
CA ALA A 299 -12.52 18.76 -16.08
C ALA A 299 -13.46 19.91 -16.48
N LYS A 300 -13.00 21.17 -16.46
CA LYS A 300 -13.79 22.32 -16.94
C LYS A 300 -13.48 22.61 -18.41
N ALA A 301 -14.52 22.64 -19.26
CA ALA A 301 -14.40 22.86 -20.71
C ALA A 301 -13.71 24.18 -21.07
N ASP A 302 -13.87 25.21 -20.24
CA ASP A 302 -13.31 26.56 -20.45
C ASP A 302 -11.94 26.78 -19.79
N SER A 303 -11.30 25.71 -19.28
CA SER A 303 -10.01 25.84 -18.58
C SER A 303 -8.86 26.19 -19.54
N GLN A 304 -7.87 26.92 -19.01
CA GLN A 304 -6.57 27.15 -19.66
C GLN A 304 -5.91 25.85 -20.15
N TRP A 305 -6.15 24.76 -19.43
CA TRP A 305 -5.66 23.42 -19.74
C TRP A 305 -6.26 22.87 -21.03
N ARG A 306 -7.59 23.01 -21.21
CA ARG A 306 -8.29 22.53 -22.39
C ARG A 306 -7.88 23.31 -23.64
N LYS A 307 -7.48 24.59 -23.51
CA LYS A 307 -6.92 25.37 -24.63
C LYS A 307 -5.66 24.73 -25.22
N ILE A 308 -4.69 24.37 -24.37
CA ILE A 308 -3.44 23.72 -24.80
C ILE A 308 -3.75 22.39 -25.47
N LEU A 309 -4.59 21.57 -24.83
CA LEU A 309 -4.91 20.25 -25.37
C LEU A 309 -5.70 20.30 -26.67
N ASN A 310 -6.68 21.22 -26.80
CA ASN A 310 -7.42 21.38 -28.05
C ASN A 310 -6.53 21.93 -29.17
N TYR A 311 -5.50 22.72 -28.83
CA TYR A 311 -4.54 23.22 -29.81
C TYR A 311 -3.69 22.08 -30.35
N PHE A 312 -3.10 21.26 -29.46
CA PHE A 312 -2.32 20.09 -29.86
C PHE A 312 -3.20 18.86 -30.13
N ASP A 313 -4.27 19.00 -30.94
CA ASP A 313 -5.23 17.91 -31.19
C ASP A 313 -5.32 17.47 -32.66
N GLY A 314 -4.20 17.52 -33.38
CA GLY A 314 -4.11 17.05 -34.77
C GLY A 314 -4.40 15.55 -34.94
N PRO A 315 -4.68 15.07 -36.17
CA PRO A 315 -5.20 13.71 -36.43
C PRO A 315 -4.28 12.58 -35.94
N ASN A 316 -2.97 12.81 -35.87
CA ASN A 316 -1.98 11.83 -35.38
C ASN A 316 -1.56 12.05 -33.93
N VAL A 317 -2.14 13.05 -33.25
CA VAL A 317 -1.79 13.39 -31.87
C VAL A 317 -2.58 12.52 -30.91
N THR A 318 -1.86 11.95 -29.94
CA THR A 318 -2.41 11.14 -28.86
C THR A 318 -2.22 11.86 -27.54
N HIS A 319 -3.25 11.87 -26.69
CA HIS A 319 -3.15 12.38 -25.31
C HIS A 319 -3.19 11.23 -24.32
N LEU A 320 -2.15 11.14 -23.49
CA LEU A 320 -2.03 10.22 -22.38
C LEU A 320 -2.20 10.97 -21.07
N GLY A 321 -3.38 10.86 -20.46
CA GLY A 321 -3.65 11.35 -19.11
C GLY A 321 -3.16 10.38 -18.05
N MET A 322 -2.54 10.88 -17.00
CA MET A 322 -2.14 10.11 -15.83
C MET A 322 -2.64 10.79 -14.56
N THR A 323 -3.20 10.02 -13.63
CA THR A 323 -3.63 10.57 -12.35
C THR A 323 -3.72 9.53 -11.23
N ALA A 324 -3.62 9.96 -9.98
CA ALA A 324 -4.03 9.13 -8.83
C ALA A 324 -5.52 9.23 -8.50
N THR A 325 -6.20 10.27 -8.98
CA THR A 325 -7.54 10.64 -8.53
C THR A 325 -8.39 11.01 -9.75
N PRO A 326 -8.91 10.03 -10.50
CA PRO A 326 -9.83 10.33 -11.61
C PRO A 326 -11.02 11.12 -11.06
N LYS A 327 -11.46 12.13 -11.81
CA LYS A 327 -12.66 12.91 -11.50
C LYS A 327 -13.76 12.57 -12.50
N ASN A 328 -14.96 12.38 -11.97
CA ASN A 328 -16.17 12.21 -12.75
C ASN A 328 -17.34 12.91 -12.02
N ASP A 329 -17.37 14.24 -12.06
CA ASP A 329 -18.49 15.02 -11.52
C ASP A 329 -19.12 15.93 -12.59
N LYS A 330 -20.26 16.56 -12.27
CA LYS A 330 -21.07 17.37 -13.21
C LYS A 330 -20.34 18.61 -13.74
N GLU A 331 -19.38 19.15 -13.00
CA GLU A 331 -18.61 20.32 -13.44
C GLU A 331 -17.32 19.92 -14.16
N ALA A 332 -16.89 18.67 -13.95
CA ALA A 332 -15.51 18.27 -14.09
C ALA A 332 -15.35 16.75 -14.30
N SER A 333 -15.26 16.29 -15.56
CA SER A 333 -15.00 14.88 -15.87
C SER A 333 -13.78 14.68 -16.79
N ASN A 334 -12.76 14.04 -16.25
CA ASN A 334 -11.62 13.55 -17.02
C ASN A 334 -12.03 12.39 -17.93
N ILE A 335 -13.02 11.60 -17.49
CA ILE A 335 -13.52 10.41 -18.18
C ILE A 335 -14.21 10.83 -19.47
N GLN A 336 -14.97 11.92 -19.45
CA GLN A 336 -15.54 12.50 -20.67
C GLN A 336 -14.48 12.87 -21.72
N TYR A 337 -13.25 13.23 -21.30
CA TYR A 337 -12.20 13.60 -22.23
C TYR A 337 -11.36 12.43 -22.73
N PHE A 338 -10.95 11.55 -21.82
CA PHE A 338 -10.03 10.45 -22.13
C PHE A 338 -10.72 9.11 -22.39
N GLY A 339 -12.00 8.97 -22.04
CA GLY A 339 -12.70 7.71 -21.91
C GLY A 339 -12.35 6.97 -20.62
N ASP A 340 -12.75 5.70 -20.56
CA ASP A 340 -12.46 4.82 -19.42
C ASP A 340 -10.96 4.63 -19.22
N PRO A 341 -10.49 4.49 -17.97
CA PRO A 341 -9.11 4.15 -17.69
C PRO A 341 -8.67 2.87 -18.42
N VAL A 342 -7.54 2.97 -19.13
CA VAL A 342 -6.89 1.84 -19.79
C VAL A 342 -6.41 0.82 -18.75
N TYR A 343 -5.96 1.32 -17.61
CA TYR A 343 -5.55 0.53 -16.46
C TYR A 343 -5.68 1.36 -15.17
N THR A 344 -6.13 0.69 -14.11
CA THR A 344 -6.28 1.25 -12.77
C THR A 344 -5.44 0.43 -11.79
N TYR A 345 -4.58 1.09 -11.02
CA TYR A 345 -3.84 0.52 -9.91
C TYR A 345 -4.07 1.36 -8.66
N SER A 346 -4.97 0.88 -7.79
CA SER A 346 -5.49 1.62 -6.64
C SER A 346 -4.54 1.63 -5.45
N LEU A 347 -4.85 2.46 -4.44
CA LEU A 347 -4.10 2.49 -3.19
C LEU A 347 -4.30 1.17 -2.45
N LYS A 348 -5.55 0.67 -2.39
CA LYS A 348 -5.89 -0.64 -1.84
C LYS A 348 -5.04 -1.76 -2.45
N GLN A 349 -4.98 -1.88 -3.78
CA GLN A 349 -4.18 -2.92 -4.43
C GLN A 349 -2.69 -2.77 -4.09
N GLY A 350 -2.19 -1.52 -4.07
CA GLY A 350 -0.81 -1.25 -3.66
C GLY A 350 -0.46 -1.69 -2.24
N ILE A 351 -1.40 -1.58 -1.30
CA ILE A 351 -1.24 -2.05 0.08
C ILE A 351 -1.32 -3.59 0.14
N GLU A 352 -2.30 -4.20 -0.52
CA GLU A 352 -2.47 -5.66 -0.58
C GLU A 352 -1.26 -6.37 -1.20
N ASP A 353 -0.67 -5.78 -2.24
CA ASP A 353 0.52 -6.32 -2.90
C ASP A 353 1.81 -6.07 -2.11
N GLY A 354 1.75 -5.28 -1.02
CA GLY A 354 2.91 -4.99 -0.17
C GLY A 354 3.86 -3.92 -0.72
N PHE A 355 3.44 -3.18 -1.74
CA PHE A 355 4.22 -2.12 -2.39
C PHE A 355 3.98 -0.72 -1.80
N LEU A 356 2.86 -0.52 -1.12
CA LEU A 356 2.50 0.69 -0.41
C LEU A 356 2.30 0.40 1.08
N ALA A 357 2.58 1.40 1.90
CA ALA A 357 2.44 1.33 3.34
C ALA A 357 0.96 1.39 3.75
N PRO A 358 0.49 0.45 4.60
CA PRO A 358 -0.80 0.57 5.27
C PRO A 358 -0.81 1.76 6.25
N TYR A 359 -2.01 2.11 6.72
CA TYR A 359 -2.21 3.20 7.68
C TYR A 359 -3.04 2.80 8.90
N LYS A 360 -2.76 3.48 10.02
CA LYS A 360 -3.57 3.51 11.24
C LYS A 360 -4.21 4.89 11.37
N VAL A 361 -5.49 4.98 11.72
CA VAL A 361 -6.18 6.27 11.91
C VAL A 361 -6.50 6.45 13.40
N ILE A 362 -6.13 7.60 13.96
CA ILE A 362 -6.52 8.04 15.29
C ILE A 362 -7.45 9.25 15.12
N ARG A 363 -8.74 9.05 15.34
CA ARG A 363 -9.74 10.15 15.33
C ARG A 363 -9.78 10.78 16.71
N VAL A 364 -9.61 12.09 16.80
CA VAL A 364 -9.61 12.83 18.06
C VAL A 364 -10.68 13.91 17.99
N ASN A 365 -11.62 13.91 18.94
CA ASN A 365 -12.67 14.92 19.00
C ASN A 365 -12.48 15.80 20.24
N PHE A 366 -12.51 17.11 20.03
CA PHE A 366 -12.53 18.08 21.12
C PHE A 366 -13.96 18.44 21.53
N ASN A 367 -14.13 18.87 22.78
CA ASN A 367 -15.42 19.35 23.30
C ASN A 367 -16.00 20.50 22.45
N VAL A 368 -15.16 21.43 22.02
CA VAL A 368 -15.57 22.58 21.20
C VAL A 368 -15.95 22.18 19.76
N ASP A 369 -15.35 21.12 19.24
CA ASP A 369 -15.67 20.59 17.90
C ASP A 369 -17.02 19.86 17.89
N ILE A 370 -17.41 19.25 19.02
CA ILE A 370 -18.71 18.59 19.21
C ILE A 370 -19.82 19.60 19.51
N ASN A 371 -19.57 20.54 20.42
CA ASN A 371 -20.60 21.46 20.93
C ASN A 371 -20.76 22.72 20.05
N GLY A 372 -19.73 23.07 19.28
CA GLY A 372 -19.61 24.37 18.63
C GLY A 372 -19.30 25.50 19.63
N PHE A 373 -19.05 26.69 19.09
CA PHE A 373 -18.85 27.91 19.84
C PHE A 373 -19.99 28.89 19.56
N ARG A 374 -20.69 29.34 20.61
CA ARG A 374 -21.71 30.37 20.52
C ARG A 374 -21.33 31.54 21.42
N PRO A 375 -21.06 32.74 20.87
CA PRO A 375 -20.72 33.89 21.68
C PRO A 375 -21.90 34.33 22.54
N PHE A 376 -21.64 34.78 23.76
CA PHE A 376 -22.62 35.41 24.63
C PHE A 376 -23.05 36.76 24.06
N LYS A 377 -24.21 37.25 24.50
CA LYS A 377 -24.72 38.56 24.05
C LYS A 377 -23.77 39.67 24.51
N GLY A 378 -23.18 40.38 23.54
CA GLY A 378 -22.23 41.47 23.79
C GLY A 378 -20.78 41.01 23.98
N GLU A 379 -20.50 39.71 23.88
CA GLU A 379 -19.13 39.20 23.82
C GLU A 379 -18.42 39.75 22.58
N ARG A 380 -17.16 40.15 22.76
CA ARG A 380 -16.29 40.66 21.71
C ARG A 380 -15.06 39.79 21.61
N ASP A 381 -14.48 39.73 20.43
CA ASP A 381 -13.26 38.98 20.20
C ASP A 381 -12.02 39.67 20.82
N LYS A 382 -10.84 39.05 20.69
CA LYS A 382 -9.57 39.59 21.24
C LYS A 382 -9.20 40.99 20.74
N HIS A 383 -9.81 41.45 19.64
CA HIS A 383 -9.59 42.78 19.06
C HIS A 383 -10.77 43.73 19.29
N GLY A 384 -11.73 43.36 20.15
CA GLY A 384 -12.88 44.19 20.48
C GLY A 384 -13.99 44.19 19.42
N ARG A 385 -14.00 43.25 18.48
CA ARG A 385 -14.99 43.16 17.40
C ARG A 385 -16.21 42.34 17.83
N GLU A 386 -17.39 42.70 17.33
CA GLU A 386 -18.63 41.95 17.59
C GLU A 386 -18.77 40.75 16.66
N PHE A 387 -19.17 39.61 17.23
CA PHE A 387 -19.42 38.39 16.47
C PHE A 387 -20.71 38.43 15.65
N ASP A 388 -20.74 37.63 14.60
CA ASP A 388 -22.00 37.25 13.95
C ASP A 388 -22.89 36.48 14.92
N LYS A 389 -24.21 36.72 14.86
CA LYS A 389 -25.22 36.03 15.69
C LYS A 389 -25.51 34.61 15.18
N LYS A 390 -24.49 33.76 15.14
CA LYS A 390 -24.60 32.35 14.72
C LYS A 390 -23.86 31.41 15.67
N LEU A 391 -24.13 30.11 15.52
CA LEU A 391 -23.30 29.05 16.09
C LEU A 391 -22.12 28.81 15.14
N TYR A 392 -20.90 28.93 15.65
CA TYR A 392 -19.69 28.56 14.93
C TYR A 392 -19.40 27.08 15.17
N THR A 393 -19.11 26.36 14.10
CA THR A 393 -18.87 24.90 14.12
C THR A 393 -17.48 24.59 13.60
N THR A 394 -17.10 23.31 13.55
CA THR A 394 -15.83 22.84 12.94
C THR A 394 -15.57 23.38 11.54
N ARG A 395 -16.64 23.69 10.77
CA ARG A 395 -16.55 24.31 9.44
C ARG A 395 -16.11 25.76 9.47
N ASP A 396 -16.35 26.46 10.57
CA ASP A 396 -16.02 27.88 10.75
C ASP A 396 -14.63 28.06 11.40
N PHE A 397 -14.17 27.07 12.16
CA PHE A 397 -12.90 27.11 12.88
C PHE A 397 -11.71 27.18 11.90
N ASP A 398 -10.80 28.13 12.16
CA ASP A 398 -9.65 28.56 11.34
C ASP A 398 -9.99 29.21 10.00
N LYS A 399 -11.29 29.31 9.64
CA LYS A 399 -11.78 30.06 8.47
C LYS A 399 -12.35 31.42 8.81
N SER A 400 -13.20 31.47 9.83
CA SER A 400 -13.89 32.68 10.29
C SER A 400 -13.82 32.88 11.80
N LEU A 401 -13.47 31.83 12.56
CA LEU A 401 -13.24 31.90 14.00
C LEU A 401 -11.96 31.13 14.33
N VAL A 402 -11.04 31.73 15.07
CA VAL A 402 -9.81 31.12 15.58
C VAL A 402 -9.98 30.93 17.09
N ILE A 403 -9.63 29.74 17.56
CA ILE A 403 -9.57 29.38 18.98
C ILE A 403 -8.15 28.93 19.26
N ASP A 404 -7.33 29.78 19.88
CA ASP A 404 -5.89 29.52 20.03
C ASP A 404 -5.63 28.24 20.83
N GLU A 405 -6.41 28.00 21.88
CA GLU A 405 -6.30 26.81 22.73
C GLU A 405 -6.59 25.52 21.96
N ARG A 406 -7.27 25.61 20.81
CA ARG A 406 -7.49 24.46 19.93
C ARG A 406 -6.21 24.04 19.22
N ALA A 407 -5.45 24.98 18.66
CA ALA A 407 -4.16 24.70 18.03
C ALA A 407 -3.14 24.20 19.07
N GLU A 408 -3.13 24.80 20.27
CA GLU A 408 -2.33 24.32 21.40
C GLU A 408 -2.69 22.88 21.79
N MET A 409 -3.99 22.55 21.88
CA MET A 409 -4.43 21.20 22.21
C MET A 409 -4.05 20.16 21.13
N VAL A 410 -4.11 20.53 19.85
CA VAL A 410 -3.60 19.67 18.75
C VAL A 410 -2.11 19.40 18.94
N ALA A 411 -1.30 20.45 19.08
CA ALA A 411 0.14 20.32 19.26
C ALA A 411 0.50 19.50 20.50
N LYS A 412 -0.20 19.72 21.61
CA LYS A 412 -0.04 18.98 22.86
C LYS A 412 -0.39 17.50 22.70
N TYR A 413 -1.51 17.19 22.09
CA TYR A 413 -1.94 15.79 21.86
C TYR A 413 -0.93 15.05 20.99
N VAL A 414 -0.54 15.64 19.85
CA VAL A 414 0.41 15.01 18.91
C VAL A 414 1.79 14.86 19.55
N SER A 415 2.29 15.89 20.24
CA SER A 415 3.60 15.83 20.92
C SER A 415 3.60 14.81 22.06
N LYS A 416 2.50 14.71 22.82
CA LYS A 416 2.32 13.65 23.82
C LYS A 416 2.31 12.27 23.19
N TYR A 417 1.54 12.07 22.11
CA TYR A 417 1.52 10.80 21.37
C TYR A 417 2.93 10.41 20.91
N MET A 418 3.70 11.36 20.35
CA MET A 418 5.07 11.10 19.92
C MET A 418 5.99 10.76 21.10
N LYS A 419 5.85 11.42 22.25
CA LYS A 419 6.63 11.14 23.48
C LYS A 419 6.29 9.76 24.06
N ASP A 420 5.02 9.47 24.25
CA ASP A 420 4.54 8.23 24.90
C ASP A 420 4.88 6.96 24.09
N ASN A 421 5.10 7.10 22.78
CA ASN A 421 5.37 5.98 21.87
C ASN A 421 6.84 5.92 21.37
N ASP A 422 7.73 6.75 21.92
CA ASP A 422 9.13 6.87 21.46
C ASP A 422 9.28 7.21 19.96
N ARG A 423 8.47 8.16 19.50
CA ARG A 423 8.35 8.58 18.08
C ARG A 423 8.70 10.03 17.85
N ARG A 424 9.49 10.62 18.75
CA ARG A 424 9.81 12.05 18.66
C ARG A 424 10.62 12.43 17.43
N TRP A 425 11.25 11.48 16.74
CA TRP A 425 12.00 11.71 15.51
C TRP A 425 11.29 11.22 14.25
N ASP A 426 10.03 10.78 14.39
CA ASP A 426 9.23 10.36 13.25
C ASP A 426 8.76 11.59 12.45
N LYS A 427 9.19 11.66 11.18
CA LYS A 427 8.81 12.76 10.28
C LYS A 427 7.29 12.88 10.20
N THR A 428 6.80 14.08 10.46
CA THR A 428 5.39 14.40 10.67
C THR A 428 5.00 15.60 9.82
N ILE A 429 3.90 15.48 9.06
CA ILE A 429 3.32 16.58 8.29
C ILE A 429 1.97 16.96 8.89
N VAL A 430 1.81 18.24 9.22
CA VAL A 430 0.59 18.81 9.80
C VAL A 430 -0.10 19.69 8.77
N PHE A 431 -1.25 19.23 8.28
CA PHE A 431 -2.06 19.94 7.29
C PHE A 431 -3.05 20.87 8.00
N CYS A 432 -2.85 22.17 7.81
CA CYS A 432 -3.61 23.26 8.38
C CYS A 432 -4.53 23.90 7.32
N GLU A 433 -5.50 24.69 7.77
CA GLU A 433 -6.49 25.34 6.89
C GLU A 433 -5.85 26.36 5.94
N ASP A 434 -4.95 27.21 6.45
CA ASP A 434 -4.22 28.22 5.67
C ASP A 434 -2.84 28.54 6.29
N ILE A 435 -2.15 29.54 5.73
CA ILE A 435 -0.79 29.94 6.13
C ILE A 435 -0.75 30.47 7.56
N GLU A 436 -1.78 31.22 7.96
CA GLU A 436 -1.89 31.82 9.28
C GLU A 436 -2.11 30.74 10.35
N HIS A 437 -2.99 29.77 10.04
CA HIS A 437 -3.16 28.59 10.88
C HIS A 437 -1.85 27.76 10.96
N ALA A 438 -1.15 27.55 9.84
CA ALA A 438 0.12 26.81 9.84
C ALA A 438 1.18 27.48 10.73
N GLU A 439 1.20 28.80 10.82
CA GLU A 439 2.10 29.54 11.72
C GLU A 439 1.71 29.40 13.19
N ARG A 440 0.43 29.57 13.54
CA ARG A 440 -0.04 29.30 14.92
C ARG A 440 0.28 27.88 15.36
N MET A 441 0.02 26.91 14.48
CA MET A 441 0.31 25.50 14.74
C MET A 441 1.83 25.27 14.92
N ARG A 442 2.69 25.90 14.11
CA ARG A 442 4.14 25.84 14.26
C ARG A 442 4.56 26.34 15.65
N GLN A 443 4.05 27.49 16.06
CA GLN A 443 4.35 28.06 17.37
C GLN A 443 3.90 27.13 18.52
N ALA A 444 2.71 26.56 18.42
CA ALA A 444 2.21 25.60 19.40
C ALA A 444 3.10 24.35 19.51
N PHE A 445 3.54 23.78 18.37
CA PHE A 445 4.46 22.64 18.37
C PHE A 445 5.85 22.97 18.94
N VAL A 446 6.36 24.19 18.69
CA VAL A 446 7.60 24.65 19.30
C VAL A 446 7.49 24.67 20.82
N ASN A 447 6.40 25.22 21.35
CA ASN A 447 6.17 25.35 22.78
C ASN A 447 6.01 23.98 23.48
N GLU A 448 5.48 22.97 22.78
CA GLU A 448 5.32 21.61 23.31
C GLU A 448 6.61 20.74 23.24
N ASN A 449 7.62 21.18 22.48
CA ASN A 449 8.86 20.43 22.21
C ASN A 449 10.12 21.27 22.43
N THR A 450 10.10 22.17 23.41
CA THR A 450 11.19 23.12 23.68
C THR A 450 12.55 22.46 23.91
N ASP A 451 12.56 21.25 24.48
CA ASP A 451 13.76 20.48 24.75
C ASP A 451 14.50 20.00 23.48
N LEU A 452 13.79 19.73 22.39
CA LEU A 452 14.40 19.38 21.09
C LEU A 452 14.63 20.60 20.21
N VAL A 453 13.72 21.59 20.26
CA VAL A 453 13.88 22.85 19.52
C VAL A 453 15.09 23.63 20.03
N ALA A 454 15.40 23.56 21.33
CA ALA A 454 16.61 24.16 21.90
C ALA A 454 17.90 23.50 21.40
N GLN A 455 17.85 22.22 20.98
CA GLN A 455 18.99 21.52 20.38
C GLN A 455 19.14 21.87 18.90
N ASP A 456 18.04 21.92 18.16
CA ASP A 456 18.01 22.37 16.78
C ASP A 456 16.68 23.07 16.48
N SER A 457 16.74 24.37 16.17
CA SER A 457 15.55 25.19 15.91
C SER A 457 14.73 24.70 14.71
N ARG A 458 15.33 23.88 13.83
CA ARG A 458 14.66 23.28 12.66
C ARG A 458 13.80 22.07 13.01
N TYR A 459 13.80 21.58 14.26
CA TYR A 459 12.98 20.43 14.66
C TYR A 459 11.50 20.62 14.27
N VAL A 460 10.97 21.84 14.45
CA VAL A 460 9.65 22.27 13.95
C VAL A 460 9.82 23.38 12.92
N MET A 461 9.31 23.17 11.72
CA MET A 461 9.36 24.17 10.64
C MET A 461 7.97 24.39 10.04
N ARG A 462 7.72 25.61 9.55
CA ARG A 462 6.59 25.89 8.65
C ARG A 462 7.10 25.82 7.22
N ILE A 463 6.38 25.13 6.34
CA ILE A 463 6.71 25.07 4.90
C ILE A 463 5.46 25.42 4.09
N THR A 464 5.35 26.68 3.70
CA THR A 464 4.21 27.26 2.96
C THR A 464 4.67 28.00 1.70
N GLY A 465 3.72 28.35 0.83
CA GLY A 465 4.00 28.96 -0.48
C GLY A 465 4.66 30.33 -0.42
N ASP A 466 4.62 31.01 0.71
CA ASP A 466 5.19 32.32 1.02
C ASP A 466 6.51 32.25 1.80
N ASP A 467 6.93 31.05 2.23
CA ASP A 467 8.08 30.85 3.12
C ASP A 467 9.32 30.33 2.38
N ASN A 468 10.21 31.22 1.97
CA ASN A 468 11.43 30.83 1.26
C ASN A 468 12.40 30.03 2.12
N THR A 469 12.50 30.35 3.41
CA THR A 469 13.36 29.62 4.36
C THR A 469 12.84 28.19 4.57
N GLY A 470 11.52 28.03 4.76
CA GLY A 470 10.88 26.74 4.86
C GLY A 470 11.05 25.90 3.59
N LYS A 471 10.83 26.48 2.41
CA LYS A 471 11.06 25.80 1.12
C LYS A 471 12.49 25.31 0.95
N ALA A 472 13.49 26.06 1.44
CA ALA A 472 14.89 25.66 1.36
C ALA A 472 15.22 24.42 2.20
N GLN A 473 14.33 24.00 3.12
CA GLN A 473 14.48 22.78 3.93
C GLN A 473 13.76 21.56 3.34
N LEU A 474 13.14 21.67 2.16
CA LEU A 474 12.45 20.54 1.52
C LEU A 474 13.39 19.35 1.30
N ASP A 475 14.59 19.58 0.76
CA ASP A 475 15.57 18.51 0.50
C ASP A 475 15.97 17.79 1.80
N ASN A 476 16.23 18.55 2.88
CA ASN A 476 16.52 17.98 4.20
C ASN A 476 15.32 17.20 4.77
N PHE A 477 14.09 17.67 4.51
CA PHE A 477 12.89 16.96 4.93
C PHE A 477 12.65 15.69 4.11
N GLU A 478 13.08 15.64 2.84
CA GLU A 478 13.00 14.44 2.00
C GLU A 478 14.10 13.41 2.30
N ASP A 479 15.28 13.86 2.74
CA ASP A 479 16.44 13.01 3.05
C ASP A 479 16.12 11.98 4.15
N VAL A 480 16.26 10.69 3.84
CA VAL A 480 15.98 9.58 4.77
C VAL A 480 16.91 9.56 5.99
N THR A 481 18.10 10.16 5.88
CA THR A 481 19.11 10.20 6.95
C THR A 481 18.97 11.42 7.85
N SER A 482 18.32 12.48 7.36
CA SER A 482 18.15 13.70 8.13
C SER A 482 17.08 13.55 9.21
N LYS A 483 17.41 13.97 10.43
CA LYS A 483 16.48 14.03 11.56
C LYS A 483 15.61 15.28 11.56
N VAL A 484 16.07 16.38 10.94
CA VAL A 484 15.38 17.68 10.93
C VAL A 484 15.18 18.21 9.51
N PRO A 485 14.04 18.86 9.19
CA PRO A 485 12.89 19.06 10.07
C PRO A 485 12.20 17.74 10.44
N THR A 486 11.63 17.67 11.65
CA THR A 486 10.87 16.49 12.08
C THR A 486 9.37 16.75 11.97
N ILE A 487 8.90 17.89 12.48
CA ILE A 487 7.50 18.31 12.40
C ILE A 487 7.41 19.48 11.42
N VAL A 488 6.61 19.31 10.37
CA VAL A 488 6.37 20.36 9.39
C VAL A 488 4.91 20.74 9.36
N THR A 489 4.61 22.02 9.57
CA THR A 489 3.26 22.57 9.36
C THR A 489 3.14 23.15 7.96
N THR A 490 2.00 22.92 7.30
CA THR A 490 1.73 23.40 5.94
C THR A 490 0.25 23.64 5.74
N SER A 491 -0.10 24.39 4.70
CA SER A 491 -1.47 24.45 4.19
C SER A 491 -1.61 23.55 2.96
N LYS A 492 -1.32 24.07 1.76
CA LYS A 492 -1.50 23.36 0.48
C LYS A 492 -0.19 22.98 -0.22
N LEU A 493 0.96 23.47 0.24
CA LEU A 493 2.21 23.31 -0.50
C LEU A 493 2.65 21.84 -0.58
N LEU A 494 2.57 21.10 0.52
CA LEU A 494 3.06 19.71 0.58
C LEU A 494 2.03 18.65 0.16
N THR A 495 0.86 19.05 -0.35
CA THR A 495 -0.14 18.11 -0.87
C THR A 495 0.36 17.37 -2.11
N THR A 496 1.22 18.02 -2.91
CA THR A 496 1.79 17.47 -4.16
C THR A 496 3.26 17.83 -4.32
N GLY A 497 4.03 16.94 -4.93
CA GLY A 497 5.40 17.23 -5.38
C GLY A 497 6.50 17.01 -4.36
N VAL A 498 6.18 16.57 -3.14
CA VAL A 498 7.17 16.27 -2.09
C VAL A 498 7.25 14.78 -1.82
N ASN A 499 8.48 14.27 -1.69
CA ASN A 499 8.82 12.84 -1.63
C ASN A 499 9.50 12.45 -0.32
N VAL A 500 8.80 12.59 0.81
CA VAL A 500 9.31 12.23 2.13
C VAL A 500 9.03 10.74 2.38
N LYS A 501 9.95 9.86 1.95
CA LYS A 501 9.77 8.39 2.07
C LYS A 501 9.53 7.95 3.51
N THR A 502 10.21 8.59 4.47
CA THR A 502 10.17 8.27 5.90
C THR A 502 9.09 9.04 6.68
N CYS A 503 8.10 9.63 5.99
CA CYS A 503 6.95 10.28 6.64
C CYS A 503 6.08 9.26 7.37
N LYS A 504 6.13 9.24 8.70
CA LYS A 504 5.45 8.24 9.55
C LYS A 504 4.14 8.75 10.16
N THR A 505 3.93 10.08 10.20
CA THR A 505 2.72 10.68 10.76
C THR A 505 2.16 11.78 9.87
N ILE A 506 0.86 11.71 9.61
CA ILE A 506 0.08 12.77 8.95
C ILE A 506 -0.95 13.28 9.95
N VAL A 507 -0.92 14.58 10.23
CA VAL A 507 -1.91 15.23 11.09
C VAL A 507 -2.86 16.04 10.22
N LEU A 508 -4.16 15.77 10.36
CA LEU A 508 -5.23 16.46 9.65
C LEU A 508 -5.92 17.44 10.60
N ASP A 509 -5.61 18.73 10.44
CA ASP A 509 -6.33 19.81 11.11
C ASP A 509 -6.81 20.88 10.11
N SER A 510 -7.41 20.40 9.02
CA SER A 510 -7.96 21.21 7.93
C SER A 510 -9.28 20.62 7.46
N ASN A 511 -10.22 21.48 7.04
CA ASN A 511 -11.52 21.05 6.52
C ASN A 511 -11.41 20.58 5.06
N ILE A 512 -10.93 19.35 4.87
CA ILE A 512 -10.79 18.75 3.54
C ILE A 512 -12.13 18.16 3.08
N ASN A 513 -12.65 18.68 1.97
CA ASN A 513 -13.89 18.19 1.35
C ASN A 513 -13.67 17.60 -0.06
N SER A 514 -12.46 17.72 -0.61
CA SER A 514 -12.10 17.21 -1.94
C SER A 514 -11.45 15.84 -1.82
N MET A 515 -12.03 14.83 -2.47
CA MET A 515 -11.46 13.49 -2.54
C MET A 515 -10.05 13.49 -3.16
N THR A 516 -9.83 14.35 -4.15
CA THR A 516 -8.52 14.55 -4.78
C THR A 516 -7.47 15.04 -3.77
N GLU A 517 -7.81 16.08 -3.01
CA GLU A 517 -6.90 16.66 -2.02
C GLU A 517 -6.62 15.65 -0.89
N PHE A 518 -7.67 14.95 -0.44
CA PHE A 518 -7.54 13.90 0.56
C PHE A 518 -6.58 12.79 0.12
N LYS A 519 -6.78 12.19 -1.07
CA LYS A 519 -5.88 11.16 -1.61
C LYS A 519 -4.45 11.66 -1.81
N GLN A 520 -4.27 12.92 -2.20
CA GLN A 520 -2.94 13.54 -2.35
C GLN A 520 -2.21 13.69 -1.02
N ILE A 521 -2.93 14.06 0.05
CA ILE A 521 -2.42 14.14 1.41
C ILE A 521 -2.06 12.75 1.93
N ILE A 522 -3.00 11.81 1.90
CA ILE A 522 -2.78 10.44 2.38
C ILE A 522 -1.61 9.78 1.62
N GLY A 523 -1.52 10.02 0.31
CA GLY A 523 -0.43 9.54 -0.55
C GLY A 523 0.97 10.02 -0.17
N ARG A 524 1.13 10.97 0.77
CA ARG A 524 2.44 11.34 1.31
C ARG A 524 2.99 10.29 2.29
N GLY A 525 2.12 9.54 2.95
CA GLY A 525 2.50 8.52 3.95
C GLY A 525 2.61 7.10 3.36
N THR A 526 2.12 6.87 2.14
CA THR A 526 1.98 5.53 1.55
C THR A 526 3.28 4.91 1.05
N ARG A 527 4.40 5.64 1.09
CA ARG A 527 5.71 5.08 0.69
C ARG A 527 6.26 4.17 1.80
N LEU A 528 6.91 3.09 1.38
CA LEU A 528 7.62 2.16 2.26
C LEU A 528 9.11 2.49 2.32
N ASP A 529 9.69 2.33 3.50
CA ASP A 529 11.13 2.39 3.74
C ASP A 529 11.46 1.58 5.00
N THR A 530 11.36 0.25 4.87
CA THR A 530 11.47 -0.69 6.00
C THR A 530 12.84 -0.63 6.68
N ASP A 531 13.89 -0.31 5.93
CA ASP A 531 15.26 -0.17 6.44
C ASP A 531 15.39 0.98 7.44
N HIS A 532 14.55 2.01 7.29
CA HIS A 532 14.45 3.16 8.21
C HIS A 532 13.22 3.06 9.13
N GLY A 533 12.65 1.86 9.30
CA GLY A 533 11.53 1.60 10.21
C GLY A 533 10.19 2.16 9.73
N LYS A 534 10.03 2.42 8.42
CA LYS A 534 8.78 2.90 7.82
C LYS A 534 8.04 1.75 7.12
N SER A 535 7.27 1.01 7.92
CA SER A 535 6.41 -0.10 7.44
C SER A 535 4.94 0.29 7.32
N TYR A 536 4.51 1.34 8.01
CA TYR A 536 3.16 1.90 7.99
C TYR A 536 3.22 3.38 8.35
N PHE A 537 2.08 4.08 8.36
CA PHE A 537 2.02 5.45 8.88
C PHE A 537 0.76 5.67 9.72
N THR A 538 0.80 6.68 10.59
CA THR A 538 -0.33 7.08 11.42
C THR A 538 -0.97 8.33 10.86
N ILE A 539 -2.30 8.35 10.79
CA ILE A 539 -3.10 9.53 10.48
C ILE A 539 -3.77 9.96 11.79
N ILE A 540 -3.51 11.17 12.27
CA ILE A 540 -4.19 11.75 13.42
C ILE A 540 -5.17 12.80 12.89
N ASP A 541 -6.45 12.56 13.07
CA ASP A 541 -7.53 13.34 12.45
C ASP A 541 -8.34 14.10 13.51
N PHE A 542 -8.23 15.42 13.49
CA PHE A 542 -8.93 16.35 14.39
C PHE A 542 -10.18 16.97 13.76
N ARG A 543 -10.48 16.67 12.49
CA ARG A 543 -11.58 17.29 11.72
C ARG A 543 -12.58 16.26 11.18
N GLY A 544 -12.40 14.98 11.53
CA GLY A 544 -13.22 13.87 11.05
C GLY A 544 -13.14 13.68 9.54
N VAL A 545 -12.05 14.08 8.89
CA VAL A 545 -11.83 13.96 7.44
C VAL A 545 -11.70 12.51 7.00
N SER A 546 -11.18 11.65 7.87
CA SER A 546 -11.04 10.20 7.64
C SER A 546 -12.36 9.47 7.37
N ARG A 547 -13.53 10.13 7.53
CA ARG A 547 -14.80 9.64 6.97
C ARG A 547 -14.74 9.37 5.46
N LEU A 548 -13.87 10.09 4.74
CA LEU A 548 -13.69 9.94 3.29
C LEU A 548 -13.07 8.58 2.89
N PHE A 549 -12.48 7.83 3.80
CA PHE A 549 -12.04 6.45 3.52
C PHE A 549 -13.21 5.49 3.25
N ALA A 550 -14.39 5.77 3.80
CA ALA A 550 -15.58 4.96 3.60
C ALA A 550 -16.32 5.33 2.29
N ASP A 551 -15.90 6.38 1.59
CA ASP A 551 -16.47 6.77 0.32
C ASP A 551 -16.01 5.78 -0.77
N PRO A 552 -16.94 5.13 -1.51
CA PRO A 552 -16.56 4.25 -2.62
C PRO A 552 -15.64 4.90 -3.66
N ALA A 553 -15.69 6.22 -3.84
CA ALA A 553 -14.79 6.94 -4.74
C ALA A 553 -13.32 6.95 -4.26
N PHE A 554 -13.04 6.49 -3.04
CA PHE A 554 -11.69 6.41 -2.49
C PHE A 554 -10.85 5.28 -3.13
N ASP A 555 -11.40 4.06 -3.24
CA ASP A 555 -10.69 2.91 -3.82
C ASP A 555 -11.50 2.14 -4.88
N GLY A 556 -12.75 2.56 -5.15
CA GLY A 556 -13.61 2.02 -6.19
C GLY A 556 -13.56 2.80 -7.50
N GLU A 557 -14.24 2.28 -8.53
CA GLU A 557 -14.41 2.96 -9.80
C GLU A 557 -15.17 4.29 -9.61
N PRO A 558 -14.84 5.36 -10.37
CA PRO A 558 -15.53 6.64 -10.26
C PRO A 558 -17.02 6.48 -10.54
N ILE A 559 -17.87 6.70 -9.54
CA ILE A 559 -19.33 6.56 -9.69
C ILE A 559 -19.87 7.73 -10.52
N GLU A 560 -20.69 7.44 -11.54
CA GLU A 560 -21.49 8.45 -12.23
C GLU A 560 -22.59 8.98 -11.32
N ILE A 561 -22.59 10.28 -11.05
CA ILE A 561 -23.70 10.94 -10.33
C ILE A 561 -24.81 11.26 -11.34
N ILE A 562 -25.74 10.31 -11.55
CA ILE A 562 -26.95 10.51 -12.35
C ILE A 562 -28.07 11.03 -11.44
N ASP A 563 -28.62 12.22 -11.71
CA ASP A 563 -29.77 12.75 -10.98
C ASP A 563 -31.04 11.97 -11.32
N GLY A 564 -31.48 11.11 -10.42
CA GLY A 564 -32.80 10.49 -10.43
C GLY A 564 -33.70 11.02 -9.31
N ASN A 565 -34.14 12.29 -9.37
CA ASN A 565 -35.52 12.69 -9.03
C ASN A 565 -35.75 14.21 -9.13
N LYS A 566 -36.81 14.59 -9.86
CA LYS A 566 -37.41 15.94 -9.83
C LYS A 566 -38.13 16.12 -8.49
N GLY A 567 -37.48 16.80 -7.54
CA GLY A 567 -38.10 17.30 -6.32
C GLY A 567 -37.65 18.74 -6.09
N THR A 568 -38.55 19.69 -6.30
CA THR A 568 -38.36 21.14 -6.15
C THR A 568 -37.67 21.53 -4.85
N LYS A 569 -36.40 21.96 -4.91
CA LYS A 569 -35.81 22.88 -3.94
C LYS A 569 -34.91 23.92 -4.64
N SER A 570 -35.11 25.16 -4.20
CA SER A 570 -34.66 26.44 -4.75
C SER A 570 -33.23 26.49 -5.29
N GLY A 571 -33.09 27.00 -6.50
CA GLY A 571 -31.80 27.28 -7.14
C GLY A 571 -30.96 28.28 -6.35
N ARG A 572 -29.75 27.86 -6.00
CA ARG A 572 -28.59 28.76 -5.84
C ARG A 572 -27.57 28.36 -6.89
N SER A 573 -27.45 29.21 -7.91
CA SER A 573 -26.39 29.15 -8.92
C SER A 573 -25.02 29.15 -8.24
N HIS A 574 -24.28 28.05 -8.34
CA HIS A 574 -22.84 28.07 -8.09
C HIS A 574 -22.17 28.76 -9.28
N ARG A 575 -21.76 30.03 -9.09
CA ARG A 575 -20.80 30.68 -9.98
C ARG A 575 -19.38 30.25 -9.57
N PRO A 576 -18.43 30.10 -10.52
CA PRO A 576 -17.03 29.88 -10.19
C PRO A 576 -16.49 31.02 -9.33
N GLY A 577 -15.71 30.68 -8.31
CA GLY A 577 -15.22 31.61 -7.30
C GLY A 577 -14.44 32.78 -7.89
N VAL A 578 -15.09 33.95 -7.89
CA VAL A 578 -14.40 35.20 -7.55
C VAL A 578 -13.88 34.98 -6.14
N SER A 579 -12.58 35.20 -5.90
CA SER A 579 -12.03 35.18 -4.55
C SER A 579 -12.84 36.18 -3.70
N GLU A 580 -13.70 35.68 -2.82
CA GLU A 580 -14.25 36.53 -1.76
C GLU A 580 -13.05 37.18 -1.06
N PRO A 581 -13.08 38.49 -0.77
CA PRO A 581 -12.05 39.10 0.06
C PRO A 581 -11.89 38.27 1.34
N PRO A 582 -10.66 38.13 1.87
CA PRO A 582 -10.44 37.29 3.05
C PRO A 582 -11.43 37.68 4.13
N LYS A 583 -12.35 36.76 4.47
CA LYS A 583 -13.28 36.99 5.58
C LYS A 583 -12.45 37.20 6.82
N GLN A 584 -12.65 38.34 7.46
CA GLN A 584 -11.90 38.70 8.65
C GLN A 584 -12.19 37.67 9.75
N LYS A 585 -11.15 37.04 10.30
CA LYS A 585 -11.29 35.98 11.31
C LYS A 585 -11.46 36.59 12.70
N TYR A 586 -12.46 36.14 13.44
CA TYR A 586 -12.60 36.44 14.86
C TYR A 586 -11.64 35.58 15.68
N GLU A 587 -11.10 36.11 16.77
CA GLU A 587 -10.18 35.38 17.66
C GLU A 587 -10.74 35.30 19.08
N VAL A 588 -10.80 34.10 19.65
CA VAL A 588 -11.35 33.86 20.99
C VAL A 588 -10.42 33.01 21.84
N SER A 589 -10.58 33.15 23.16
CA SER A 589 -10.08 32.20 24.13
C SER A 589 -11.23 31.30 24.56
N HIS A 590 -11.04 29.98 24.48
CA HIS A 590 -12.06 29.04 24.94
C HIS A 590 -11.44 27.78 25.55
N ASN A 591 -12.15 27.15 26.50
CA ASN A 591 -11.65 25.91 27.09
C ASN A 591 -11.76 24.74 26.10
N VAL A 592 -10.62 24.22 25.66
CA VAL A 592 -10.54 23.06 24.77
C VAL A 592 -10.01 21.84 25.53
N LYS A 593 -10.70 20.71 25.40
CA LYS A 593 -10.35 19.41 25.99
C LYS A 593 -10.65 18.27 25.01
N VAL A 594 -9.84 17.22 25.05
CA VAL A 594 -10.12 15.95 24.37
C VAL A 594 -11.37 15.32 24.99
N SER A 595 -12.42 15.14 24.18
CA SER A 595 -13.65 14.46 24.60
C SER A 595 -13.56 12.95 24.37
N ASN A 596 -13.02 12.54 23.22
CA ASN A 596 -12.71 11.14 22.94
C ASN A 596 -11.57 11.03 21.92
N ALA A 597 -10.95 9.85 21.88
CA ALA A 597 -10.03 9.45 20.83
C ALA A 597 -10.25 7.97 20.49
N GLU A 598 -10.33 7.64 19.21
CA GLU A 598 -10.61 6.31 18.70
C GLU A 598 -9.55 5.90 17.68
N THR A 599 -9.02 4.68 17.78
CA THR A 599 -8.03 4.13 16.85
C THR A 599 -8.68 3.11 15.92
N GLN A 600 -8.41 3.22 14.62
CA GLN A 600 -8.93 2.38 13.56
C GLN A 600 -7.78 1.81 12.72
N PHE A 601 -7.93 0.58 12.25
CA PHE A 601 -6.95 -0.14 11.44
C PHE A 601 -7.58 -0.64 10.14
N LEU A 602 -6.74 -0.92 9.14
CA LEU A 602 -7.18 -1.58 7.93
C LEU A 602 -7.41 -3.07 8.19
N ASP A 603 -8.58 -3.56 7.81
CA ASP A 603 -8.86 -4.99 7.76
C ASP A 603 -8.30 -5.65 6.49
N LYS A 604 -8.42 -6.97 6.39
CA LYS A 604 -8.00 -7.75 5.22
C LYS A 604 -8.69 -7.37 3.90
N HIS A 605 -9.74 -6.56 3.97
CA HIS A 605 -10.51 -6.07 2.82
C HIS A 605 -10.21 -4.59 2.51
N GLY A 606 -9.28 -3.96 3.24
CA GLY A 606 -8.92 -2.55 3.10
C GLY A 606 -9.89 -1.57 3.76
N ASN A 607 -10.79 -2.04 4.63
CA ASN A 607 -11.73 -1.17 5.35
C ASN A 607 -11.18 -0.76 6.71
N LEU A 608 -11.47 0.48 7.12
CA LEU A 608 -11.19 0.92 8.49
C LEU A 608 -12.15 0.26 9.47
N ILE A 609 -11.60 -0.51 10.40
CA ILE A 609 -12.33 -1.13 11.51
C ILE A 609 -11.78 -0.64 12.85
N THR A 610 -12.68 -0.35 13.78
CA THR A 610 -12.34 -0.18 15.18
C THR A 610 -12.28 -1.57 15.78
N THR A 611 -11.08 -2.12 15.90
CA THR A 611 -10.90 -3.50 16.37
C THR A 611 -9.70 -3.49 17.28
N SER A 612 -9.93 -3.83 18.55
CA SER A 612 -8.83 -4.06 19.47
C SER A 612 -7.99 -5.24 18.94
N LEU A 613 -6.69 -5.29 19.25
CA LEU A 613 -5.85 -6.45 18.92
C LEU A 613 -6.48 -7.79 19.39
N VAL A 614 -7.25 -7.75 20.49
CA VAL A 614 -8.04 -8.86 21.01
C VAL A 614 -9.14 -9.29 20.02
N ASP A 615 -9.94 -8.35 19.54
CA ASP A 615 -11.03 -8.65 18.60
C ASP A 615 -10.52 -9.10 17.23
N TYR A 616 -9.40 -8.52 16.76
CA TYR A 616 -8.75 -8.90 15.51
C TYR A 616 -8.24 -10.35 15.57
N THR A 617 -7.47 -10.65 16.61
CA THR A 617 -6.93 -11.99 16.85
C THR A 617 -8.06 -13.00 17.03
N LYS A 618 -9.11 -12.65 17.78
CA LYS A 618 -10.33 -13.47 17.92
C LYS A 618 -10.98 -13.79 16.58
N LYS A 619 -11.17 -12.78 15.72
CA LYS A 619 -11.80 -12.95 14.41
C LYS A 619 -10.96 -13.83 13.48
N ASN A 620 -9.64 -13.71 13.51
CA ASN A 620 -8.74 -14.57 12.71
C ASN A 620 -8.73 -16.01 13.22
N ILE A 621 -8.71 -16.23 14.53
CA ILE A 621 -8.85 -17.59 15.10
C ILE A 621 -10.17 -18.22 14.63
N LEU A 622 -11.29 -17.51 14.72
CA LEU A 622 -12.60 -18.01 14.28
C LEU A 622 -12.71 -18.18 12.76
N GLY A 623 -11.95 -17.38 11.99
CA GLY A 623 -11.89 -17.48 10.53
C GLY A 623 -11.14 -18.72 10.05
N GLU A 624 -10.05 -19.08 10.73
CA GLU A 624 -9.24 -20.26 10.41
C GLU A 624 -9.78 -21.54 11.08
N TYR A 625 -10.27 -21.40 12.31
CA TYR A 625 -10.83 -22.47 13.13
C TYR A 625 -12.24 -22.06 13.59
N ALA A 626 -13.26 -22.42 12.80
CA ALA A 626 -14.64 -22.02 13.09
C ALA A 626 -15.20 -22.53 14.43
N THR A 627 -14.66 -23.64 14.95
CA THR A 627 -15.12 -24.29 16.18
C THR A 627 -13.94 -24.69 17.06
N LEU A 628 -14.19 -24.82 18.37
CA LEU A 628 -13.21 -25.34 19.32
C LEU A 628 -12.69 -26.72 18.89
N ASP A 629 -13.56 -27.60 18.39
CA ASP A 629 -13.16 -28.92 17.91
C ASP A 629 -12.19 -28.86 16.73
N ASN A 630 -12.38 -27.92 15.80
CA ASN A 630 -11.46 -27.73 14.67
C ASN A 630 -10.09 -27.25 15.18
N PHE A 631 -10.09 -26.32 16.13
CA PHE A 631 -8.86 -25.85 16.77
C PHE A 631 -8.15 -26.97 17.52
N LEU A 632 -8.85 -27.76 18.34
CA LEU A 632 -8.28 -28.88 19.10
C LEU A 632 -7.74 -29.98 18.18
N LYS A 633 -8.42 -30.29 17.07
CA LYS A 633 -7.91 -31.24 16.07
C LYS A 633 -6.60 -30.75 15.44
N ALA A 634 -6.54 -29.49 15.04
CA ALA A 634 -5.32 -28.90 14.48
C ALA A 634 -4.19 -28.86 15.52
N TRP A 635 -4.51 -28.42 16.74
CA TRP A 635 -3.58 -28.41 17.87
C TRP A 635 -3.03 -29.80 18.13
N ASN A 636 -3.88 -30.82 18.30
CA ASN A 636 -3.45 -32.18 18.65
C ASN A 636 -2.69 -32.88 17.52
N LYS A 637 -3.03 -32.60 16.25
CA LYS A 637 -2.34 -33.17 15.08
C LYS A 637 -0.92 -32.60 14.89
N ALA A 638 -0.64 -31.40 15.37
CA ALA A 638 0.68 -30.78 15.22
C ALA A 638 1.75 -31.50 16.05
N ASP A 639 2.79 -32.00 15.38
CA ASP A 639 3.94 -32.66 16.01
C ASP A 639 4.71 -31.71 16.93
N LYS A 640 4.96 -30.47 16.46
CA LYS A 640 5.56 -29.37 17.22
C LYS A 640 4.57 -28.21 17.35
N LYS A 641 4.24 -27.82 18.59
CA LYS A 641 3.30 -26.73 18.85
C LYS A 641 3.89 -25.38 18.46
N GLN A 642 5.19 -25.20 18.60
CA GLN A 642 5.81 -23.93 18.21
C GLN A 642 5.68 -23.65 16.70
N VAL A 643 5.77 -24.70 15.86
CA VAL A 643 5.59 -24.56 14.40
C VAL A 643 4.17 -24.12 14.06
N LEU A 644 3.17 -24.71 14.73
CA LEU A 644 1.76 -24.32 14.56
C LEU A 644 1.54 -22.87 15.01
N LEU A 645 2.11 -22.47 16.15
CA LEU A 645 2.03 -21.10 16.65
C LEU A 645 2.67 -20.09 15.67
N ASP A 646 3.83 -20.43 15.10
CA ASP A 646 4.50 -19.58 14.11
C ASP A 646 3.69 -19.45 12.81
N GLU A 647 2.97 -20.51 12.41
CA GLU A 647 2.03 -20.51 11.28
C GLU A 647 0.79 -19.66 11.57
N MET A 648 0.17 -19.84 12.74
CA MET A 648 -0.95 -19.05 13.20
C MET A 648 -0.62 -17.54 13.23
N GLU A 649 0.58 -17.16 13.70
CA GLU A 649 0.99 -15.76 13.63
C GLU A 649 1.18 -15.25 12.20
N LYS A 650 1.56 -16.10 11.24
CA LYS A 650 1.65 -15.70 9.82
C LYS A 650 0.25 -15.45 9.24
N HIS A 651 -0.76 -16.13 9.76
CA HIS A 651 -2.17 -15.95 9.40
C HIS A 651 -2.87 -14.84 10.22
N GLY A 652 -2.10 -14.07 11.00
CA GLY A 652 -2.62 -12.90 11.72
C GLY A 652 -3.22 -13.22 13.09
N ILE A 653 -2.91 -14.36 13.70
CA ILE A 653 -3.23 -14.67 15.09
C ILE A 653 -2.10 -14.15 15.98
N LEU A 654 -2.20 -12.89 16.41
CA LEU A 654 -1.14 -12.12 17.07
C LEU A 654 -1.11 -12.33 18.60
N TYR A 655 -0.87 -13.57 19.03
CA TYR A 655 -0.98 -13.94 20.45
C TYR A 655 0.17 -13.36 21.31
N LYS A 656 1.40 -13.28 20.78
CA LYS A 656 2.57 -12.74 21.52
C LYS A 656 2.39 -11.28 21.85
N GLU A 657 1.81 -10.52 20.91
CA GLU A 657 1.54 -9.10 21.04
C GLU A 657 0.51 -8.84 22.14
N ILE A 658 -0.55 -9.67 22.23
CA ILE A 658 -1.56 -9.55 23.30
C ILE A 658 -0.94 -9.82 24.67
N LEU A 659 -0.12 -10.88 24.78
CA LEU A 659 0.58 -11.20 26.02
C LEU A 659 1.49 -10.04 26.46
N LYS A 660 2.23 -9.45 25.52
CA LYS A 660 3.11 -8.31 25.76
C LYS A 660 2.34 -7.05 26.17
N GLN A 661 1.28 -6.69 25.43
CA GLN A 661 0.46 -5.49 25.69
C GLN A 661 -0.22 -5.55 27.05
N LYS A 662 -0.77 -6.71 27.43
CA LYS A 662 -1.44 -6.90 28.72
C LYS A 662 -0.47 -7.17 29.87
N GLY A 663 0.83 -7.29 29.60
CA GLY A 663 1.83 -7.66 30.60
C GLY A 663 1.62 -9.05 31.21
N ILE A 664 0.96 -9.97 30.49
CA ILE A 664 0.62 -11.31 30.98
C ILE A 664 1.78 -12.25 30.70
N LYS A 665 2.51 -12.64 31.76
CA LYS A 665 3.67 -13.55 31.65
C LYS A 665 3.34 -15.03 31.86
N ASP A 666 2.33 -15.34 32.67
CA ASP A 666 2.02 -16.71 33.12
C ASP A 666 0.87 -17.38 32.34
N MET A 667 0.52 -16.88 31.15
CA MET A 667 -0.54 -17.47 30.31
C MET A 667 0.08 -18.18 29.11
N ASP A 668 -0.40 -19.39 28.83
CA ASP A 668 0.02 -20.13 27.65
C ASP A 668 -0.69 -19.61 26.39
N PRO A 669 -0.02 -19.57 25.22
CA PRO A 669 -0.66 -19.22 23.96
C PRO A 669 -1.94 -20.02 23.65
N PHE A 670 -1.96 -21.32 23.98
CA PHE A 670 -3.14 -22.17 23.83
C PHE A 670 -4.33 -21.61 24.61
N ASP A 671 -4.13 -21.33 25.91
CA ASP A 671 -5.18 -20.81 26.79
C ASP A 671 -5.68 -19.45 26.35
N LEU A 672 -4.77 -18.58 25.94
CA LEU A 672 -5.14 -17.29 25.38
C LEU A 672 -6.06 -17.46 24.18
N MET A 673 -5.69 -18.30 23.21
CA MET A 673 -6.49 -18.49 21.99
C MET A 673 -7.87 -19.07 22.30
N VAL A 674 -7.92 -20.08 23.15
CA VAL A 674 -9.17 -20.77 23.50
C VAL A 674 -10.09 -19.85 24.34
N HIS A 675 -9.51 -19.01 25.19
CA HIS A 675 -10.23 -17.96 25.91
C HIS A 675 -10.79 -16.89 24.96
N LEU A 676 -9.97 -16.36 24.06
CA LEU A 676 -10.38 -15.28 23.16
C LEU A 676 -11.48 -15.72 22.19
N ALA A 677 -11.30 -16.88 21.54
CA ALA A 677 -12.18 -17.32 20.47
C ALA A 677 -13.43 -18.04 20.96
N TYR A 678 -13.30 -18.87 22.00
CA TYR A 678 -14.36 -19.80 22.43
C TYR A 678 -14.87 -19.54 23.84
N ASN A 679 -14.42 -18.43 24.47
CA ASN A 679 -14.84 -18.01 25.81
C ASN A 679 -14.61 -19.08 26.89
N GLN A 680 -13.58 -19.90 26.71
CA GLN A 680 -13.17 -20.88 27.72
C GLN A 680 -12.40 -20.19 28.85
N LYS A 681 -12.45 -20.77 30.05
CA LYS A 681 -11.65 -20.28 31.17
C LYS A 681 -10.17 -20.65 30.92
N PRO A 682 -9.26 -19.67 30.80
CA PRO A 682 -7.85 -19.96 30.55
C PRO A 682 -7.20 -20.55 31.79
N LEU A 683 -6.27 -21.48 31.59
CA LEU A 683 -5.34 -21.93 32.62
C LEU A 683 -4.02 -21.15 32.53
N THR A 684 -3.37 -20.94 33.66
CA THR A 684 -2.00 -20.43 33.68
C THR A 684 -1.00 -21.55 33.38
N LYS A 685 0.22 -21.19 32.95
CA LYS A 685 1.31 -22.17 32.80
C LYS A 685 1.59 -22.87 34.14
N SER A 686 1.53 -22.12 35.25
CA SER A 686 1.60 -22.66 36.61
C SER A 686 0.51 -23.72 36.90
N GLU A 687 -0.74 -23.49 36.49
CA GLU A 687 -1.84 -24.43 36.66
C GLU A 687 -1.66 -25.69 35.80
N ARG A 688 -1.16 -25.54 34.56
CA ARG A 688 -0.82 -26.67 33.69
C ARG A 688 0.27 -27.55 34.28
N ILE A 689 1.35 -26.95 34.81
CA ILE A 689 2.42 -27.69 35.51
C ILE A 689 1.86 -28.45 36.71
N LYS A 690 0.95 -27.83 37.47
CA LYS A 690 0.28 -28.50 38.59
C LYS A 690 -0.55 -29.70 38.13
N ASN A 691 -1.23 -29.61 36.99
CA ASN A 691 -2.00 -30.72 36.41
C ASN A 691 -1.08 -31.87 35.95
N VAL A 692 0.05 -31.54 35.33
CA VAL A 692 1.08 -32.54 34.98
C VAL A 692 1.56 -33.28 36.23
N LYS A 693 1.92 -32.53 37.29
CA LYS A 693 2.35 -33.11 38.57
C LYS A 693 1.27 -34.00 39.20
N LYS A 694 -0.01 -33.61 39.13
CA LYS A 694 -1.15 -34.41 39.62
C LYS A 694 -1.46 -35.65 38.78
N SER A 695 -1.08 -35.67 37.50
CA SER A 695 -1.39 -36.78 36.59
C SER A 695 -0.61 -38.07 36.90
N GLY A 696 0.41 -37.98 37.78
CA GLY A 696 1.30 -39.10 38.12
C GLY A 696 2.34 -39.45 37.04
N VAL A 697 2.37 -38.72 35.91
CA VAL A 697 3.31 -39.00 34.81
C VAL A 697 4.78 -38.91 35.24
N LEU A 698 5.07 -37.99 36.16
CA LEU A 698 6.43 -37.76 36.64
C LEU A 698 6.85 -38.78 37.71
N ASP A 699 5.90 -39.50 38.32
CA ASP A 699 6.17 -40.48 39.38
C ASP A 699 6.86 -41.75 38.84
N LYS A 700 6.87 -41.92 37.52
CA LYS A 700 7.64 -42.95 36.81
C LYS A 700 9.16 -42.71 36.86
N TYR A 701 9.60 -41.51 37.25
CA TYR A 701 11.01 -41.10 37.24
C TYR A 701 11.48 -40.76 38.64
N GLN A 702 12.74 -41.08 38.95
CA GLN A 702 13.39 -40.78 40.22
C GLN A 702 14.79 -40.21 39.98
N GLY A 703 15.38 -39.59 41.02
CA GLY A 703 16.73 -39.03 40.96
C GLY A 703 16.91 -38.00 39.85
N ALA A 704 18.05 -38.02 39.16
CA ALA A 704 18.41 -37.01 38.15
C ALA A 704 17.34 -36.85 37.05
N ALA A 705 16.74 -37.93 36.56
CA ALA A 705 15.71 -37.87 35.51
C ALA A 705 14.48 -37.08 35.98
N ARG A 706 14.06 -37.22 37.24
CA ARG A 706 12.95 -36.45 37.83
C ARG A 706 13.28 -34.97 37.92
N GLU A 707 14.47 -34.64 38.42
CA GLU A 707 14.91 -33.24 38.57
C GLU A 707 15.07 -32.52 37.23
N ILE A 708 15.51 -33.23 36.19
CA ILE A 708 15.58 -32.74 34.81
C ILE A 708 14.18 -32.39 34.30
N LEU A 709 13.18 -33.27 34.51
CA LEU A 709 11.81 -33.02 34.09
C LEU A 709 11.18 -31.83 34.85
N ASP A 710 11.45 -31.70 36.15
CA ASP A 710 10.98 -30.55 36.93
C ASP A 710 11.61 -29.24 36.44
N THR A 711 12.91 -29.26 36.10
CA THR A 711 13.61 -28.08 35.56
C THR A 711 13.08 -27.70 34.18
N LEU A 712 12.78 -28.69 33.32
CA LEU A 712 12.13 -28.47 32.03
C LEU A 712 10.72 -27.86 32.16
N LEU A 713 9.95 -28.26 33.18
CA LEU A 713 8.63 -27.68 33.45
C LEU A 713 8.73 -26.23 33.95
N GLU A 714 9.74 -25.89 34.75
CA GLU A 714 9.99 -24.49 35.13
C GLU A 714 10.45 -23.67 33.92
N LYS A 715 11.29 -24.22 33.03
CA LYS A 715 11.64 -23.55 31.76
C LYS A 715 10.42 -23.31 30.86
N TYR A 716 9.50 -24.26 30.78
CA TYR A 716 8.22 -24.06 30.11
C TYR A 716 7.41 -22.90 30.70
N LYS A 717 7.42 -22.75 32.03
CA LYS A 717 6.76 -21.65 32.71
C LYS A 717 7.31 -20.30 32.29
N ASP A 718 8.61 -20.20 32.10
CA ASP A 718 9.27 -18.93 31.76
C ASP A 718 9.20 -18.64 30.25
N ASP A 719 9.61 -19.61 29.42
CA ASP A 719 9.91 -19.41 28.00
C ASP A 719 8.89 -20.08 27.05
N GLY A 720 7.92 -20.81 27.59
CA GLY A 720 6.84 -21.46 26.84
C GLY A 720 7.21 -22.82 26.24
N ILE A 721 6.39 -23.31 25.30
CA ILE A 721 6.47 -24.70 24.80
C ILE A 721 7.74 -25.01 23.99
N THR A 722 8.41 -23.98 23.46
CA THR A 722 9.65 -24.11 22.67
C THR A 722 10.73 -24.88 23.41
N ASP A 723 10.88 -24.60 24.70
CA ASP A 723 11.93 -25.18 25.53
C ASP A 723 11.70 -26.68 25.78
N LEU A 724 10.44 -27.10 25.88
CA LEU A 724 10.11 -28.53 25.97
C LEU A 724 10.32 -29.28 24.63
N GLU A 725 10.19 -28.59 23.49
CA GLU A 725 10.29 -29.20 22.16
C GLU A 725 11.71 -29.15 21.55
N SER A 726 12.68 -28.54 22.25
CA SER A 726 14.03 -28.30 21.74
C SER A 726 15.10 -28.96 22.61
N ASN A 727 15.87 -29.90 22.04
CA ASN A 727 17.02 -30.49 22.73
C ASN A 727 18.14 -29.48 23.05
N LYS A 728 18.10 -28.26 22.47
CA LYS A 728 19.07 -27.20 22.79
C LYS A 728 18.90 -26.67 24.21
N VAL A 729 17.70 -26.81 24.80
CA VAL A 729 17.44 -26.39 26.19
C VAL A 729 18.36 -27.13 27.18
N LEU A 730 18.73 -28.37 26.86
CA LEU A 730 19.58 -29.22 27.69
C LEU A 730 21.05 -28.76 27.73
N SER A 731 21.41 -27.75 26.95
CA SER A 731 22.74 -27.13 26.96
C SER A 731 22.80 -25.86 27.82
N LEU A 732 21.70 -25.48 28.47
CA LEU A 732 21.68 -24.30 29.35
C LEU A 732 22.36 -24.59 30.70
N PRO A 733 22.91 -23.56 31.38
CA PRO A 733 23.68 -23.72 32.63
C PRO A 733 22.97 -24.52 33.72
N GLU A 734 21.64 -24.43 33.79
CA GLU A 734 20.80 -25.11 34.77
C GLU A 734 20.85 -26.65 34.64
N PHE A 735 21.25 -27.15 33.47
CA PHE A 735 21.38 -28.58 33.17
C PHE A 735 22.81 -29.12 33.29
N GLU A 736 23.83 -28.27 33.40
CA GLU A 736 25.25 -28.69 33.44
C GLU A 736 25.56 -29.67 34.56
N LYS A 737 24.88 -29.54 35.71
CA LYS A 737 25.00 -30.45 36.86
C LYS A 737 24.62 -31.90 36.55
N TYR A 738 23.86 -32.16 35.49
CA TYR A 738 23.49 -33.50 35.03
C TYR A 738 24.41 -34.02 33.91
N GLY A 739 25.39 -33.21 33.49
CA GLY A 739 26.28 -33.44 32.35
C GLY A 739 25.73 -32.89 31.03
N GLY A 740 26.45 -33.12 29.92
CA GLY A 740 26.00 -32.66 28.61
C GLY A 740 24.72 -33.35 28.12
N ALA A 741 24.04 -32.75 27.14
CA ALA A 741 22.75 -33.20 26.59
C ALA A 741 22.69 -34.71 26.25
N VAL A 742 23.79 -35.30 25.78
CA VAL A 742 23.89 -36.74 25.48
C VAL A 742 23.72 -37.59 26.75
N LYS A 743 24.38 -37.21 27.86
CA LYS A 743 24.31 -37.91 29.14
C LYS A 743 22.92 -37.80 29.75
N ILE A 744 22.30 -36.62 29.63
CA ILE A 744 20.92 -36.38 30.03
C ILE A 744 19.98 -37.33 29.28
N ILE A 745 20.06 -37.39 27.94
CA ILE A 745 19.21 -38.27 27.13
C ILE A 745 19.41 -39.75 27.47
N LEU A 746 20.64 -40.18 27.75
CA LEU A 746 20.93 -41.55 28.16
C LEU A 746 20.29 -41.92 29.51
N SER A 747 20.10 -40.95 30.42
CA SER A 747 19.45 -41.20 31.72
C SER A 747 17.98 -41.63 31.59
N PHE A 748 17.35 -41.40 30.45
CA PHE A 748 15.98 -41.86 30.13
C PHE A 748 15.96 -43.22 29.39
N GLY A 749 17.10 -43.89 29.25
CA GLY A 749 17.22 -45.13 28.47
C GLY A 749 17.38 -44.90 26.96
N GLY A 750 17.81 -43.69 26.57
CA GLY A 750 18.12 -43.32 25.18
C GLY A 750 17.13 -42.34 24.55
N LYS A 751 17.49 -41.85 23.35
CA LYS A 751 16.78 -40.77 22.64
C LYS A 751 15.29 -41.03 22.47
N LYS A 752 14.91 -42.23 22.05
CA LYS A 752 13.51 -42.59 21.81
C LYS A 752 12.66 -42.52 23.08
N ASN A 753 13.21 -42.96 24.21
CA ASN A 753 12.51 -42.92 25.49
C ASN A 753 12.40 -41.50 26.04
N TYR A 754 13.44 -40.68 25.88
CA TYR A 754 13.38 -39.25 26.20
C TYR A 754 12.29 -38.55 25.37
N GLU A 755 12.29 -38.73 24.05
CA GLU A 755 11.29 -38.12 23.16
C GLU A 755 9.85 -38.57 23.49
N ASN A 756 9.66 -39.86 23.80
CA ASN A 756 8.37 -40.38 24.27
C ASN A 756 7.94 -39.76 25.61
N THR A 757 8.88 -39.58 26.54
CA THR A 757 8.64 -38.94 27.85
C THR A 757 8.17 -37.50 27.67
N ILE A 758 8.87 -36.72 26.85
CA ILE A 758 8.51 -35.35 26.52
C ILE A 758 7.13 -35.29 25.84
N LYS A 759 6.84 -36.24 24.95
CA LYS A 759 5.52 -36.34 24.32
C LYS A 759 4.41 -36.59 25.34
N GLU A 760 4.61 -37.52 26.27
CA GLU A 760 3.61 -37.83 27.33
C GLU A 760 3.38 -36.62 28.25
N ILE A 761 4.44 -35.90 28.63
CA ILE A 761 4.34 -34.67 29.41
C ILE A 761 3.55 -33.61 28.63
N LYS A 762 3.83 -33.43 27.34
CA LYS A 762 3.13 -32.48 26.48
C LYS A 762 1.64 -32.79 26.36
N GLU A 763 1.28 -34.06 26.24
CA GLU A 763 -0.13 -34.49 26.25
C GLU A 763 -0.81 -34.13 27.58
N LYS A 764 -0.13 -34.28 28.72
CA LYS A 764 -0.65 -33.88 30.03
C LYS A 764 -0.66 -32.37 30.27
N ILE A 765 0.22 -31.60 29.62
CA ILE A 765 0.19 -30.14 29.69
C ILE A 765 -1.12 -29.62 29.09
N TYR A 766 -1.58 -30.20 27.96
CA TYR A 766 -2.74 -29.71 27.20
C TYR A 766 -4.02 -30.56 27.36
N SER A 767 -4.04 -31.53 28.28
CA SER A 767 -5.20 -32.37 28.59
C SER A 767 -6.28 -31.68 29.41
#